data_AF-A0A940L322-F1
#
_entry.id   AF-A0A940L322-F1
#
_cell.length_a   1.000
_cell.length_b   1.000
_cell.length_c   1.000
_cell.angle_alpha   90.00
_cell.angle_beta   90.00
_cell.angle_gamma   90.00
#
_symmetry.space_group_name_H-M   'P 1'
#
loop_
_entity.id
_entity.type
_entity.pdbx_description
1 polymer ?
#
loop_
_entity_poly.entity_id
_entity_poly.type
_entity_poly.pdbx_seq_one_letter_code
_entity_poly.pdbx_strand_id
1 'polypeptide(L)'
;MAPAKVAEAYSCPLFDNRPHAELIAAIDALTREVRTTPECANNSGAKSLEQNGKVLEDNVKLLMGLMGMGATQNPGMLQQPPTSADLGSIDQSMTTSLNAVSNIGGILNNSAFTNSKCGRQTMSTGKVLLALNDVINGLSPYALLAVTMNAALAPALPFVIGGAVVTSGISAISKMIDNNTLDMTNPDHRKALLQNTCQYTKVAKKVRFMQLAQSGKIEKITKELEKDVDLYKAKFGKPSRELLSLLNYRQVKVKDFTAINKQLTNDTTDFNTVNTQITENGDDLMVCTLAQELVNWGKDGKSFPSSAFSNLEAAVAQGDKSQKLQAVTLRALNTQSVKRISENAPKASMSDAALKTCAQAGRSWITGIRQAITTTSAMLSNNQVALEAELAQSNEYVSWKAQYAKIQVQQTTVKRVEKAMQELAKDNSIIDRSELAQRMVILKDGLFGARSAWSFGKPPVLAWIEHTKSMHDRAVSAFLQGVSALRSGSYSLTDSGQGKTLVMTPNGGYYPDPKKQIEDTKRMKNLETLTTANLPIGSRENEIACQQLENAWLDWSAAMDHLGAIQFFCDMIDPVLDVKMDTSVVSSCRGISDLSGRQTRLSLIDDAKKTLIQKGYQKDANLISAKLKELQCPVPAVSVMN
;
A
#
# COMPACT_ATOMS: atom_id res chain seq x y z
N MET A 1 12.22 7.81 -20.08
CA MET A 1 11.42 6.61 -19.82
C MET A 1 11.15 6.56 -18.33
N ALA A 2 9.96 6.96 -17.90
CA ALA A 2 9.53 6.79 -16.51
C ALA A 2 9.34 5.28 -16.19
N PRO A 3 9.45 4.87 -14.91
CA PRO A 3 9.20 3.48 -14.53
C PRO A 3 7.76 3.06 -14.86
N ALA A 4 7.56 1.82 -15.32
CA ALA A 4 6.25 1.27 -15.65
C ALA A 4 5.27 1.42 -14.48
N LYS A 5 4.00 1.76 -14.77
CA LYS A 5 2.91 1.59 -13.83
C LYS A 5 2.61 0.11 -13.70
N VAL A 6 3.10 -0.47 -12.62
CA VAL A 6 2.83 -1.87 -12.26
C VAL A 6 1.39 -1.94 -11.77
N ALA A 7 0.56 -2.77 -12.40
CA ALA A 7 -0.80 -2.97 -11.92
C ALA A 7 -0.77 -3.42 -10.45
N GLU A 8 -1.71 -2.93 -9.63
CA GLU A 8 -1.70 -3.09 -8.17
C GLU A 8 -1.61 -4.57 -7.73
N ALA A 9 -2.16 -5.47 -8.55
CA ALA A 9 -2.07 -6.92 -8.41
C ALA A 9 -0.63 -7.51 -8.42
N TYR A 10 0.35 -6.75 -8.90
CA TYR A 10 1.77 -7.10 -8.91
C TYR A 10 2.56 -6.30 -7.87
N SER A 11 1.97 -5.32 -7.17
CA SER A 11 2.68 -4.53 -6.17
C SER A 11 3.08 -5.39 -4.95
N CYS A 12 4.32 -5.27 -4.49
CA CYS A 12 4.87 -6.05 -3.38
C CYS A 12 5.30 -5.14 -2.20
N PRO A 13 4.37 -4.42 -1.53
CA PRO A 13 4.74 -3.58 -0.40
C PRO A 13 5.16 -4.44 0.80
N LEU A 14 6.21 -4.02 1.51
CA LEU A 14 6.78 -4.78 2.64
C LEU A 14 5.75 -5.09 3.74
N PHE A 15 4.79 -4.19 3.93
CA PHE A 15 3.61 -4.35 4.78
C PHE A 15 2.39 -4.00 3.94
N ASP A 16 1.56 -5.01 3.64
CA ASP A 16 0.30 -4.82 2.94
C ASP A 16 -0.74 -4.33 3.96
N ASN A 17 -1.16 -3.07 3.86
CA ASN A 17 -2.28 -2.54 4.63
C ASN A 17 -3.56 -2.78 3.83
N ARG A 18 -3.86 -4.06 3.56
CA ARG A 18 -5.05 -4.47 2.80
C ARG A 18 -6.32 -4.17 3.60
N PRO A 19 -7.43 -3.76 2.95
CA PRO A 19 -8.71 -3.56 3.62
C PRO A 19 -9.14 -4.83 4.37
N HIS A 20 -9.74 -4.65 5.56
CA HIS A 20 -10.15 -5.75 6.44
C HIS A 20 -11.06 -6.81 5.76
N ALA A 21 -11.78 -6.43 4.69
CA ALA A 21 -12.61 -7.34 3.90
C ALA A 21 -11.80 -8.39 3.10
N GLU A 22 -10.56 -8.09 2.72
CA GLU A 22 -9.71 -9.02 1.95
C GLU A 22 -9.13 -10.14 2.84
N LEU A 23 -8.95 -9.88 4.14
CA LEU A 23 -8.51 -10.89 5.09
C LEU A 23 -9.59 -11.96 5.29
N ILE A 24 -10.85 -11.55 5.50
CA ILE A 24 -11.97 -12.49 5.59
C ILE A 24 -12.14 -13.25 4.27
N ALA A 25 -12.06 -12.55 3.12
CA ALA A 25 -12.12 -13.20 1.81
C ALA A 25 -10.98 -14.22 1.59
N ALA A 26 -9.79 -13.97 2.13
CA ALA A 26 -8.68 -14.92 2.08
C ALA A 26 -8.93 -16.15 2.97
N ILE A 27 -9.52 -15.98 4.17
CA ILE A 27 -9.91 -17.09 5.05
C ILE A 27 -11.01 -17.92 4.38
N ASP A 28 -11.97 -17.27 3.74
CA ASP A 28 -13.03 -17.90 2.97
C ASP A 28 -12.49 -18.65 1.75
N ALA A 29 -11.51 -18.09 1.05
CA ALA A 29 -10.86 -18.74 -0.07
C ALA A 29 -10.09 -19.99 0.38
N LEU A 30 -9.39 -19.91 1.52
CA LEU A 30 -8.67 -21.03 2.13
C LEU A 30 -9.61 -22.19 2.46
N THR A 31 -10.75 -21.89 3.11
CA THR A 31 -11.74 -22.89 3.53
C THR A 31 -12.56 -23.42 2.34
N ARG A 32 -12.87 -22.58 1.35
CA ARG A 32 -13.63 -22.96 0.16
C ARG A 32 -12.88 -23.94 -0.74
N GLU A 33 -11.61 -23.70 -1.01
CA GLU A 33 -10.82 -24.56 -1.93
C GLU A 33 -10.72 -26.01 -1.40
N VAL A 34 -10.71 -26.17 -0.08
CA VAL A 34 -10.70 -27.48 0.59
C VAL A 34 -12.09 -28.13 0.59
N ARG A 35 -13.18 -27.35 0.68
CA ARG A 35 -14.58 -27.84 0.69
C ARG A 35 -15.09 -28.26 -0.67
N THR A 36 -14.73 -27.56 -1.74
CA THR A 36 -15.31 -27.76 -3.08
C THR A 36 -14.80 -29.01 -3.78
N THR A 37 -13.78 -29.68 -3.22
CA THR A 37 -13.18 -30.87 -3.80
C THR A 37 -13.81 -32.13 -3.17
N PRO A 38 -14.59 -32.93 -3.92
CA PRO A 38 -15.28 -34.12 -3.37
C PRO A 38 -14.33 -35.11 -2.70
N GLU A 39 -13.08 -35.19 -3.19
CA GLU A 39 -12.02 -36.04 -2.65
C GLU A 39 -11.49 -35.58 -1.26
N CYS A 40 -11.88 -34.38 -0.81
CA CYS A 40 -11.49 -33.82 0.48
C CYS A 40 -12.50 -34.07 1.61
N ALA A 41 -13.73 -34.51 1.31
CA ALA A 41 -14.82 -34.61 2.28
C ALA A 41 -14.52 -35.51 3.50
N ASN A 42 -13.67 -36.53 3.33
CA ASN A 42 -13.29 -37.46 4.40
C ASN A 42 -11.83 -37.34 4.84
N ASN A 43 -11.08 -36.36 4.33
CA ASN A 43 -9.68 -36.16 4.70
C ASN A 43 -9.58 -35.41 6.04
N SER A 44 -8.89 -36.00 7.03
CA SER A 44 -8.73 -35.39 8.36
C SER A 44 -7.96 -34.07 8.31
N GLY A 45 -6.97 -33.94 7.43
CA GLY A 45 -6.27 -32.68 7.17
C GLY A 45 -7.17 -31.60 6.58
N ALA A 46 -8.08 -31.97 5.66
CA ALA A 46 -9.07 -31.05 5.10
C ALA A 46 -10.05 -30.52 6.15
N LYS A 47 -10.59 -31.40 7.01
CA LYS A 47 -11.48 -31.02 8.12
C LYS A 47 -10.77 -30.12 9.14
N SER A 48 -9.52 -30.43 9.47
CA SER A 48 -8.71 -29.59 10.36
C SER A 48 -8.38 -28.23 9.73
N LEU A 49 -8.13 -28.15 8.42
CA LEU A 49 -7.96 -26.88 7.71
C LEU A 49 -9.23 -26.02 7.79
N GLU A 50 -10.39 -26.62 7.59
CA GLU A 50 -11.68 -25.95 7.68
C GLU A 50 -11.96 -25.41 9.10
N GLN A 51 -11.72 -26.24 10.12
CA GLN A 51 -11.90 -25.85 11.52
C GLN A 51 -10.97 -24.71 11.93
N ASN A 52 -9.67 -24.79 11.58
CA ASN A 52 -8.73 -23.72 11.88
C ASN A 52 -9.05 -22.45 11.08
N GLY A 53 -9.54 -22.57 9.84
CA GLY A 53 -10.02 -21.44 9.05
C GLY A 53 -11.18 -20.71 9.73
N LYS A 54 -12.18 -21.45 10.23
CA LYS A 54 -13.31 -20.85 10.96
C LYS A 54 -12.89 -20.19 12.27
N VAL A 55 -12.02 -20.84 13.05
CA VAL A 55 -11.44 -20.25 14.27
C VAL A 55 -10.74 -18.94 13.94
N LEU A 56 -10.04 -18.88 12.81
CA LEU A 56 -9.33 -17.68 12.39
C LEU A 56 -10.29 -16.58 11.92
N GLU A 57 -11.36 -16.93 11.19
CA GLU A 57 -12.42 -16.01 10.79
C GLU A 57 -13.08 -15.34 12.00
N ASP A 58 -13.46 -16.13 13.00
CA ASP A 58 -14.15 -15.66 14.20
C ASP A 58 -13.24 -14.73 15.04
N ASN A 59 -11.97 -15.11 15.22
CA ASN A 59 -11.01 -14.27 15.94
C ASN A 59 -10.62 -13.01 15.17
N VAL A 60 -10.53 -13.06 13.84
CA VAL A 60 -10.29 -11.87 13.01
C VAL A 60 -11.45 -10.90 13.11
N LYS A 61 -12.70 -11.38 13.07
CA LYS A 61 -13.89 -10.52 13.27
C LYS A 61 -13.88 -9.87 14.66
N LEU A 62 -13.48 -10.61 15.68
CA LEU A 62 -13.34 -10.09 17.04
C LEU A 62 -12.24 -9.02 17.12
N LEU A 63 -11.05 -9.30 16.58
CA LEU A 63 -9.94 -8.36 16.46
C LEU A 63 -10.36 -7.09 15.68
N MET A 64 -11.10 -7.26 14.58
CA MET A 64 -11.67 -6.15 13.81
C MET A 64 -12.66 -5.32 14.61
N GLY A 65 -13.52 -5.95 15.42
CA GLY A 65 -14.45 -5.24 16.31
C GLY A 65 -13.73 -4.45 17.40
N LEU A 66 -12.71 -5.04 18.01
CA LEU A 66 -11.91 -4.42 19.07
C LEU A 66 -11.01 -3.28 18.56
N MET A 67 -10.56 -3.34 17.31
CA MET A 67 -9.68 -2.34 16.70
C MET A 67 -10.41 -1.39 15.72
N GLY A 68 -11.72 -1.57 15.56
CA GLY A 68 -12.54 -0.97 14.51
C GLY A 68 -12.96 0.50 14.70
N MET A 69 -12.52 1.21 15.74
CA MET A 69 -12.96 2.59 15.98
C MET A 69 -12.09 3.71 15.38
N GLY A 70 -11.04 3.43 14.60
CA GLY A 70 -10.18 4.53 14.09
C GLY A 70 -9.51 4.39 12.72
N ALA A 71 -9.44 3.20 12.13
CA ALA A 71 -8.55 2.98 10.98
C ALA A 71 -9.12 3.42 9.62
N THR A 72 -10.45 3.45 9.45
CA THR A 72 -11.07 3.60 8.12
C THR A 72 -11.45 5.03 7.73
N GLN A 73 -11.52 5.97 8.67
CA GLN A 73 -11.95 7.34 8.35
C GLN A 73 -10.94 8.46 8.66
N ASN A 74 -9.95 8.23 9.53
CA ASN A 74 -8.88 9.21 9.79
C ASN A 74 -7.60 8.52 10.32
N PRO A 75 -6.61 8.21 9.47
CA PRO A 75 -5.38 7.52 9.88
C PRO A 75 -4.46 8.31 10.85
N GLY A 76 -4.89 9.48 11.33
CA GLY A 76 -4.18 10.32 12.31
C GLY A 76 -4.81 10.40 13.69
N MET A 77 -5.97 9.78 13.93
CA MET A 77 -6.62 9.80 15.25
C MET A 77 -6.83 8.39 15.77
N LEU A 78 -5.92 7.94 16.64
CA LEU A 78 -6.25 6.91 17.62
C LEU A 78 -7.25 7.54 18.59
N GLN A 79 -8.55 7.32 18.36
CA GLN A 79 -9.57 7.60 19.36
C GLN A 79 -9.46 6.52 20.44
N GLN A 80 -8.96 6.97 21.59
CA GLN A 80 -8.83 6.29 22.88
C GLN A 80 -7.93 5.04 22.92
N PRO A 81 -6.99 4.97 23.90
CA PRO A 81 -6.30 3.71 24.19
C PRO A 81 -7.32 2.66 24.65
N PRO A 82 -7.24 1.41 24.18
CA PRO A 82 -8.08 0.31 24.64
C PRO A 82 -8.02 0.17 26.17
N THR A 83 -9.14 -0.18 26.80
CA THR A 83 -9.19 -0.40 28.25
C THR A 83 -8.38 -1.65 28.62
N SER A 84 -8.02 -1.82 29.90
CA SER A 84 -7.27 -3.00 30.36
C SER A 84 -8.01 -4.33 30.12
N ALA A 85 -9.35 -4.31 30.06
CA ALA A 85 -10.17 -5.47 29.70
C ALA A 85 -10.05 -5.84 28.22
N ASP A 86 -9.89 -4.85 27.34
CA ASP A 86 -9.73 -5.06 25.90
C ASP A 86 -8.36 -5.70 25.58
N LEU A 87 -7.32 -5.38 26.35
CA LEU A 87 -5.97 -5.94 26.19
C LEU A 87 -5.93 -7.47 26.36
N GLY A 88 -6.64 -8.02 27.35
CA GLY A 88 -6.70 -9.47 27.56
C GLY A 88 -7.43 -10.20 26.44
N SER A 89 -8.50 -9.59 25.90
CA SER A 89 -9.23 -10.15 24.76
C SER A 89 -8.43 -10.08 23.45
N ILE A 90 -7.64 -9.02 23.23
CA ILE A 90 -6.71 -8.89 22.10
C ILE A 90 -5.62 -9.97 22.18
N ASP A 91 -5.03 -10.17 23.37
CA ASP A 91 -4.00 -11.19 23.60
C ASP A 91 -4.53 -12.60 23.28
N GLN A 92 -5.66 -12.98 23.88
CA GLN A 92 -6.25 -14.30 23.67
C GLN A 92 -6.64 -14.53 22.20
N SER A 93 -7.30 -13.55 21.58
CA SER A 93 -7.72 -13.66 20.17
C SER A 93 -6.53 -13.74 19.22
N MET A 94 -5.45 -13.00 19.51
CA MET A 94 -4.22 -13.05 18.73
C MET A 94 -3.54 -14.42 18.89
N THR A 95 -3.36 -14.90 20.12
CA THR A 95 -2.75 -16.20 20.40
C THR A 95 -3.51 -17.35 19.74
N THR A 96 -4.85 -17.35 19.83
CA THR A 96 -5.70 -18.35 19.16
C THR A 96 -5.58 -18.26 17.64
N SER A 97 -5.55 -17.05 17.06
CA SER A 97 -5.33 -16.85 15.63
C SER A 97 -3.98 -17.41 15.19
N LEU A 98 -2.90 -17.14 15.93
CA LEU A 98 -1.56 -17.63 15.62
C LEU A 98 -1.45 -19.15 15.68
N ASN A 99 -2.05 -19.77 16.70
CA ASN A 99 -2.13 -21.22 16.81
C ASN A 99 -2.89 -21.83 15.63
N ALA A 100 -3.99 -21.21 15.21
CA ALA A 100 -4.74 -21.65 14.04
C ALA A 100 -3.92 -21.56 12.74
N VAL A 101 -3.19 -20.46 12.51
CA VAL A 101 -2.26 -20.34 11.37
C VAL A 101 -1.16 -21.41 11.44
N SER A 102 -0.59 -21.63 12.62
CA SER A 102 0.47 -22.62 12.83
C SER A 102 -0.01 -24.03 12.49
N ASN A 103 -1.21 -24.40 12.96
CA ASN A 103 -1.85 -25.68 12.66
C ASN A 103 -2.12 -25.85 11.16
N ILE A 104 -2.63 -24.80 10.49
CA ILE A 104 -2.81 -24.78 9.03
C ILE A 104 -1.46 -25.01 8.33
N GLY A 105 -0.43 -24.27 8.72
CA GLY A 105 0.92 -24.41 8.18
C GLY A 105 1.52 -25.81 8.39
N GLY A 106 1.23 -26.43 9.55
CA GLY A 106 1.63 -27.80 9.87
C GLY A 106 0.92 -28.84 9.00
N ILE A 107 -0.39 -28.69 8.78
CA ILE A 107 -1.17 -29.58 7.89
C ILE A 107 -0.65 -29.50 6.46
N LEU A 108 -0.39 -28.29 5.96
CA LEU A 108 0.11 -28.09 4.59
C LEU A 108 1.56 -28.57 4.40
N ASN A 109 2.34 -28.66 5.47
CA ASN A 109 3.69 -29.23 5.42
C ASN A 109 3.69 -30.76 5.64
N ASN A 110 2.59 -31.34 6.12
CA ASN A 110 2.48 -32.76 6.40
C ASN A 110 2.39 -33.56 5.09
N SER A 111 3.35 -34.47 4.91
CA SER A 111 3.45 -35.35 3.74
C SER A 111 2.19 -36.20 3.53
N ALA A 112 1.48 -36.58 4.58
CA ALA A 112 0.25 -37.37 4.48
C ALA A 112 -0.89 -36.57 3.80
N PHE A 113 -1.02 -35.28 4.12
CA PHE A 113 -1.98 -34.41 3.46
C PHE A 113 -1.54 -34.11 2.04
N THR A 114 -0.31 -33.62 1.83
CA THR A 114 0.18 -33.22 0.50
C THR A 114 0.26 -34.37 -0.50
N ASN A 115 0.46 -35.60 -0.04
CA ASN A 115 0.50 -36.79 -0.91
C ASN A 115 -0.88 -37.38 -1.17
N SER A 116 -1.92 -36.99 -0.42
CA SER A 116 -3.30 -37.41 -0.69
C SER A 116 -3.81 -36.77 -2.00
N LYS A 117 -4.80 -37.39 -2.65
CA LYS A 117 -5.38 -36.82 -3.88
C LYS A 117 -5.98 -35.43 -3.65
N CYS A 118 -6.71 -35.27 -2.54
CA CYS A 118 -7.20 -33.99 -2.02
C CYS A 118 -6.08 -32.95 -1.89
N GLY A 119 -4.97 -33.30 -1.22
CA GLY A 119 -3.86 -32.38 -1.03
C GLY A 119 -3.15 -32.04 -2.34
N ARG A 120 -2.94 -33.01 -3.24
CA ARG A 120 -2.34 -32.73 -4.55
C ARG A 120 -3.19 -31.76 -5.38
N GLN A 121 -4.51 -31.95 -5.40
CA GLN A 121 -5.44 -31.10 -6.15
C GLN A 121 -5.59 -29.71 -5.52
N THR A 122 -5.68 -29.65 -4.20
CA THR A 122 -5.80 -28.39 -3.45
C THR A 122 -4.51 -27.56 -3.54
N MET A 123 -3.35 -28.23 -3.58
CA MET A 123 -2.06 -27.57 -3.67
C MET A 123 -1.73 -27.19 -5.12
N SER A 124 -2.09 -28.02 -6.11
CA SER A 124 -1.77 -27.75 -7.53
C SER A 124 -2.38 -26.45 -8.06
N THR A 125 -3.49 -25.97 -7.48
CA THR A 125 -4.07 -24.67 -7.86
C THR A 125 -3.31 -23.48 -7.27
N GLY A 126 -2.43 -23.71 -6.28
CA GLY A 126 -1.70 -22.65 -5.57
C GLY A 126 -2.57 -21.72 -4.72
N LYS A 127 -3.89 -21.77 -4.85
CA LYS A 127 -4.84 -20.84 -4.22
C LYS A 127 -4.83 -20.92 -2.70
N VAL A 128 -4.71 -22.12 -2.13
CA VAL A 128 -4.60 -22.32 -0.68
C VAL A 128 -3.34 -21.66 -0.10
N LEU A 129 -2.23 -21.71 -0.84
CA LEU A 129 -0.99 -21.07 -0.42
C LEU A 129 -1.10 -19.54 -0.47
N LEU A 130 -1.74 -19.02 -1.51
CA LEU A 130 -2.02 -17.59 -1.66
C LEU A 130 -2.95 -17.08 -0.57
N ALA A 131 -4.03 -17.82 -0.29
CA ALA A 131 -5.00 -17.50 0.74
C ALA A 131 -4.37 -17.50 2.14
N LEU A 132 -3.60 -18.53 2.50
CA LEU A 132 -2.87 -18.57 3.77
C LEU A 132 -1.89 -17.40 3.90
N ASN A 133 -1.21 -17.06 2.82
CA ASN A 133 -0.31 -15.93 2.79
C ASN A 133 -1.03 -14.58 2.99
N ASP A 134 -2.18 -14.39 2.36
CA ASP A 134 -3.01 -13.20 2.53
C ASP A 134 -3.54 -13.12 3.98
N VAL A 135 -3.84 -14.27 4.60
CA VAL A 135 -4.20 -14.35 6.02
C VAL A 135 -3.08 -13.83 6.94
N ILE A 136 -1.84 -14.28 6.73
CA ILE A 136 -0.70 -13.87 7.56
C ILE A 136 -0.37 -12.38 7.37
N ASN A 137 -0.38 -11.92 6.12
CA ASN A 137 -0.14 -10.51 5.82
C ASN A 137 -1.23 -9.62 6.41
N GLY A 138 -2.50 -10.06 6.39
CA GLY A 138 -3.61 -9.37 7.04
C GLY A 138 -3.58 -9.41 8.57
N LEU A 139 -3.00 -10.46 9.18
CA LEU A 139 -2.81 -10.54 10.63
C LEU A 139 -1.62 -9.73 11.15
N SER A 140 -0.64 -9.44 10.30
CA SER A 140 0.61 -8.77 10.69
C SER A 140 0.41 -7.39 11.37
N PRO A 141 -0.47 -6.49 10.87
CA PRO A 141 -0.72 -5.20 11.52
C PRO A 141 -1.30 -5.33 12.94
N TYR A 142 -2.15 -6.33 13.17
CA TYR A 142 -2.78 -6.60 14.46
C TYR A 142 -1.78 -7.13 15.46
N ALA A 143 -0.93 -8.05 15.01
CA ALA A 143 0.13 -8.60 15.82
C ALA A 143 1.18 -7.55 16.21
N LEU A 144 1.56 -6.67 15.27
CA LEU A 144 2.45 -5.54 15.55
C LEU A 144 1.84 -4.59 16.59
N LEU A 145 0.55 -4.28 16.45
CA LEU A 145 -0.15 -3.44 17.41
C LEU A 145 -0.17 -4.11 18.78
N ALA A 146 -0.56 -5.38 18.86
CA ALA A 146 -0.64 -6.12 20.11
C ALA A 146 0.72 -6.18 20.84
N VAL A 147 1.82 -6.43 20.12
CA VAL A 147 3.19 -6.39 20.70
C VAL A 147 3.56 -4.98 21.17
N THR A 148 3.19 -3.94 20.42
CA THR A 148 3.50 -2.56 20.85
C THR A 148 2.73 -2.12 22.09
N MET A 149 1.63 -2.81 22.39
CA MET A 149 0.76 -2.56 23.56
C MET A 149 1.14 -3.44 24.74
N ASN A 150 1.58 -4.68 24.50
CA ASN A 150 2.02 -5.61 25.53
C ASN A 150 3.28 -6.36 25.07
N ALA A 151 4.41 -6.11 25.74
CA ALA A 151 5.67 -6.77 25.44
C ALA A 151 5.64 -8.29 25.72
N ALA A 152 4.73 -8.78 26.56
CA ALA A 152 4.54 -10.22 26.80
C ALA A 152 4.07 -10.99 25.55
N LEU A 153 3.58 -10.28 24.53
CA LEU A 153 3.24 -10.82 23.21
C LEU A 153 4.43 -10.94 22.25
N ALA A 154 5.66 -10.71 22.72
CA ALA A 154 6.87 -10.95 21.93
C ALA A 154 6.94 -12.35 21.26
N PRO A 155 6.40 -13.45 21.84
CA PRO A 155 6.32 -14.76 21.17
C PRO A 155 5.46 -14.78 19.89
N ALA A 156 4.62 -13.77 19.66
CA ALA A 156 3.88 -13.61 18.40
C ALA A 156 4.77 -13.08 17.26
N LEU A 157 5.89 -12.44 17.57
CA LEU A 157 6.78 -11.76 16.61
C LEU A 157 7.29 -12.66 15.46
N PRO A 158 7.67 -13.92 15.68
CA PRO A 158 8.02 -14.84 14.59
C PRO A 158 6.92 -14.99 13.53
N PHE A 159 5.64 -14.95 13.93
CA PHE A 159 4.51 -15.00 13.00
C PHE A 159 4.29 -13.67 12.27
N VAL A 160 4.47 -12.55 12.95
CA VAL A 160 4.46 -11.19 12.36
C VAL A 160 5.55 -11.03 11.29
N ILE A 161 6.67 -11.70 11.53
CA ILE A 161 7.85 -11.68 10.69
C ILE A 161 7.76 -12.76 9.59
N GLY A 162 6.78 -13.65 9.66
CA GLY A 162 6.46 -14.66 8.64
C GLY A 162 7.29 -15.94 8.73
N GLY A 163 8.01 -16.18 9.83
CA GLY A 163 9.03 -17.22 9.91
C GLY A 163 8.51 -18.66 9.93
N ALA A 164 7.34 -18.93 10.53
CA ALA A 164 6.88 -20.32 10.73
C ALA A 164 6.07 -20.91 9.55
N VAL A 165 5.48 -20.07 8.70
CA VAL A 165 4.40 -20.50 7.78
C VAL A 165 4.75 -20.29 6.30
N VAL A 166 5.56 -19.27 6.00
CA VAL A 166 6.13 -19.07 4.65
C VAL A 166 6.99 -20.26 4.24
N THR A 167 7.59 -20.94 5.22
CA THR A 167 8.36 -22.16 5.01
C THR A 167 7.51 -23.32 4.51
N SER A 168 6.24 -23.44 4.94
CA SER A 168 5.34 -24.50 4.47
C SER A 168 4.82 -24.24 3.06
N GLY A 169 4.44 -22.99 2.77
CA GLY A 169 3.91 -22.63 1.45
C GLY A 169 4.96 -22.70 0.34
N ILE A 170 6.17 -22.18 0.61
CA ILE A 170 7.23 -22.25 -0.38
C ILE A 170 7.88 -23.65 -0.44
N SER A 171 7.91 -24.43 0.65
CA SER A 171 8.30 -25.85 0.61
C SER A 171 7.39 -26.67 -0.32
N ALA A 172 6.08 -26.41 -0.32
CA ALA A 172 5.18 -27.07 -1.24
C ALA A 172 5.39 -26.67 -2.71
N ILE A 173 5.72 -25.40 -2.96
CA ILE A 173 6.10 -24.93 -4.30
C ILE A 173 7.44 -25.54 -4.72
N SER A 174 8.43 -25.58 -3.82
CA SER A 174 9.69 -26.31 -4.03
C SER A 174 9.41 -27.76 -4.41
N LYS A 175 8.50 -28.46 -3.72
CA LYS A 175 8.10 -29.83 -4.07
C LYS A 175 7.40 -29.93 -5.44
N MET A 176 6.58 -28.96 -5.85
CA MET A 176 6.00 -28.92 -7.21
C MET A 176 7.06 -28.67 -8.28
N ILE A 177 8.00 -27.80 -7.97
CA ILE A 177 9.15 -27.44 -8.79
C ILE A 177 10.10 -28.64 -8.96
N ASP A 178 10.33 -29.40 -7.88
CA ASP A 178 11.16 -30.62 -7.85
C ASP A 178 10.48 -31.76 -8.63
N ASN A 179 9.14 -31.80 -8.62
CA ASN A 179 8.34 -32.73 -9.43
C ASN A 179 8.14 -32.27 -10.89
N ASN A 180 8.78 -31.16 -11.31
CA ASN A 180 8.72 -30.60 -12.65
C ASN A 180 7.29 -30.28 -13.16
N THR A 181 6.35 -29.99 -12.26
CA THR A 181 4.95 -29.70 -12.62
C THR A 181 4.68 -28.22 -12.90
N LEU A 182 5.72 -27.39 -12.89
CA LEU A 182 5.63 -25.94 -13.01
C LEU A 182 5.64 -25.51 -14.49
N ASP A 183 4.46 -25.36 -15.07
CA ASP A 183 4.28 -24.83 -16.44
C ASP A 183 4.14 -23.30 -16.47
N MET A 184 5.13 -22.60 -17.03
CA MET A 184 5.11 -21.13 -17.20
C MET A 184 4.14 -20.65 -18.28
N THR A 185 3.58 -21.52 -19.11
CA THR A 185 2.53 -21.15 -20.06
C THR A 185 1.17 -21.00 -19.39
N ASN A 186 0.98 -21.60 -18.21
CA ASN A 186 -0.21 -21.43 -17.38
C ASN A 186 -0.18 -20.08 -16.61
N PRO A 187 -1.19 -19.20 -16.78
CA PRO A 187 -1.26 -17.92 -16.07
C PRO A 187 -1.30 -18.04 -14.54
N ASP A 188 -1.93 -19.09 -14.00
CA ASP A 188 -2.04 -19.29 -12.55
C ASP A 188 -0.68 -19.65 -11.94
N HIS A 189 0.12 -20.46 -12.63
CA HIS A 189 1.48 -20.79 -12.20
C HIS A 189 2.40 -19.55 -12.23
N ARG A 190 2.28 -18.70 -13.26
CA ARG A 190 3.04 -17.43 -13.33
C ARG A 190 2.67 -16.48 -12.20
N LYS A 191 1.37 -16.32 -11.93
CA LYS A 191 0.86 -15.47 -10.85
C LYS A 191 1.32 -16.00 -9.49
N ALA A 192 1.17 -17.31 -9.26
CA ALA A 192 1.63 -17.95 -8.04
C ALA A 192 3.13 -17.75 -7.85
N LEU A 193 3.98 -17.99 -8.86
CA LEU A 193 5.41 -17.78 -8.73
C LEU A 193 5.75 -16.34 -8.33
N LEU A 194 5.20 -15.34 -9.03
CA LEU A 194 5.45 -13.93 -8.73
C LEU A 194 5.02 -13.57 -7.30
N GLN A 195 3.84 -14.01 -6.88
CA GLN A 195 3.37 -13.78 -5.51
C GLN A 195 4.29 -14.46 -4.49
N ASN A 196 4.73 -15.69 -4.72
CA ASN A 196 5.62 -16.39 -3.79
C ASN A 196 7.03 -15.79 -3.74
N THR A 197 7.59 -15.35 -4.86
CA THR A 197 8.86 -14.62 -4.90
C THR A 197 8.77 -13.27 -4.18
N CYS A 198 7.65 -12.56 -4.34
CA CYS A 198 7.34 -11.36 -3.56
C CYS A 198 7.36 -11.67 -2.05
N GLN A 199 6.64 -12.71 -1.63
CA GLN A 199 6.57 -13.09 -0.21
C GLN A 199 7.91 -13.53 0.35
N TYR A 200 8.69 -14.32 -0.40
CA TYR A 200 10.06 -14.65 -0.03
C TYR A 200 10.87 -13.38 0.23
N THR A 201 10.80 -12.39 -0.67
CA THR A 201 11.52 -11.12 -0.54
C THR A 201 11.09 -10.36 0.71
N LYS A 202 9.77 -10.29 0.99
CA LYS A 202 9.24 -9.67 2.22
C LYS A 202 9.81 -10.36 3.46
N VAL A 203 9.74 -11.70 3.52
CA VAL A 203 10.23 -12.46 4.67
C VAL A 203 11.74 -12.35 4.82
N ALA A 204 12.50 -12.44 3.73
CA ALA A 204 13.95 -12.24 3.76
C ALA A 204 14.34 -10.86 4.30
N LYS A 205 13.63 -9.80 3.89
CA LYS A 205 13.80 -8.46 4.46
C LYS A 205 13.48 -8.44 5.97
N LYS A 206 12.36 -9.03 6.39
CA LYS A 206 11.96 -9.07 7.81
C LYS A 206 12.93 -9.90 8.68
N VAL A 207 13.41 -11.04 8.19
CA VAL A 207 14.44 -11.87 8.86
C VAL A 207 15.76 -11.10 8.98
N ARG A 208 16.16 -10.38 7.92
CA ARG A 208 17.33 -9.49 7.98
C ARG A 208 17.14 -8.37 9.00
N PHE A 209 15.95 -7.79 9.11
CA PHE A 209 15.65 -6.80 10.15
C PHE A 209 15.71 -7.39 11.55
N MET A 210 15.23 -8.61 11.77
CA MET A 210 15.45 -9.29 13.06
C MET A 210 16.94 -9.45 13.38
N GLN A 211 17.74 -9.91 12.41
CA GLN A 211 19.19 -10.08 12.60
C GLN A 211 19.88 -8.74 12.89
N LEU A 212 19.45 -7.66 12.23
CA LEU A 212 19.95 -6.30 12.50
C LEU A 212 19.50 -5.78 13.87
N ALA A 213 18.27 -6.06 14.29
CA ALA A 213 17.74 -5.62 15.58
C ALA A 213 18.49 -6.30 16.74
N GLN A 214 18.70 -7.61 16.61
CA GLN A 214 19.46 -8.41 17.58
C GLN A 214 20.94 -8.05 17.63
N SER A 215 21.51 -7.52 16.55
CA SER A 215 22.89 -7.00 16.54
C SER A 215 22.99 -5.53 16.98
N GLY A 216 21.91 -4.97 17.55
CA GLY A 216 21.87 -3.58 18.04
C GLY A 216 21.87 -2.53 16.93
N LYS A 217 21.68 -2.92 15.66
CA LYS A 217 21.71 -2.04 14.48
C LYS A 217 20.32 -1.54 14.09
N ILE A 218 19.50 -1.19 15.08
CA ILE A 218 18.11 -0.74 14.87
C ILE A 218 18.06 0.53 14.00
N GLU A 219 19.01 1.46 14.20
CA GLU A 219 19.13 2.66 13.36
C GLU A 219 19.30 2.37 11.87
N LYS A 220 19.96 1.25 11.52
CA LYS A 220 20.12 0.82 10.12
C LYS A 220 18.79 0.32 9.54
N ILE A 221 17.97 -0.34 10.37
CA ILE A 221 16.62 -0.76 9.99
C ILE A 221 15.74 0.47 9.75
N THR A 222 15.76 1.43 10.68
CA THR A 222 15.00 2.68 10.57
C THR A 222 15.40 3.44 9.31
N LYS A 223 16.70 3.60 9.03
CA LYS A 223 17.18 4.24 7.79
C LYS A 223 16.77 3.50 6.52
N GLU A 224 16.81 2.17 6.50
CA GLU A 224 16.38 1.39 5.33
C GLU A 224 14.86 1.48 5.10
N LEU A 225 14.06 1.45 6.18
CA LEU A 225 12.61 1.64 6.13
C LEU A 225 12.20 3.07 5.74
N GLU A 226 12.94 4.07 6.23
CA GLU A 226 12.76 5.48 5.87
C GLU A 226 13.14 5.74 4.42
N LYS A 227 14.17 5.06 3.89
CA LYS A 227 14.55 5.14 2.47
C LYS A 227 13.43 4.62 1.56
N ASP A 228 12.72 3.56 1.96
CA ASP A 228 11.54 3.08 1.24
C ASP A 228 10.42 4.15 1.26
N VAL A 229 10.20 4.81 2.41
CA VAL A 229 9.28 5.96 2.52
C VAL A 229 9.73 7.14 1.65
N ASP A 230 11.03 7.40 1.56
CA ASP A 230 11.60 8.47 0.74
C ASP A 230 11.52 8.17 -0.77
N LEU A 231 11.58 6.89 -1.17
CA LEU A 231 11.28 6.46 -2.54
C LEU A 231 9.80 6.71 -2.90
N TYR A 232 8.88 6.50 -1.95
CA TYR A 232 7.50 6.96 -2.13
C TYR A 232 7.50 8.48 -2.27
N LYS A 233 8.12 9.25 -1.35
CA LYS A 233 8.20 10.73 -1.42
C LYS A 233 8.84 11.27 -2.70
N ALA A 234 9.84 10.59 -3.27
CA ALA A 234 10.53 10.99 -4.49
C ALA A 234 9.65 10.85 -5.75
N LYS A 235 8.65 9.95 -5.73
CA LYS A 235 7.63 9.87 -6.78
C LYS A 235 6.66 11.07 -6.78
N PHE A 236 6.67 11.92 -5.74
CA PHE A 236 5.87 13.16 -5.63
C PHE A 236 6.61 14.39 -6.15
N GLY A 237 7.30 14.25 -7.29
CA GLY A 237 8.07 15.35 -7.88
C GLY A 237 7.25 16.64 -7.98
N LYS A 238 7.66 17.66 -7.19
CA LYS A 238 7.20 19.05 -7.12
C LYS A 238 5.66 19.23 -7.23
N PRO A 239 4.92 19.39 -6.10
CA PRO A 239 3.49 19.67 -6.14
C PRO A 239 3.19 20.94 -6.96
N SER A 240 2.02 20.98 -7.59
CA SER A 240 1.55 22.19 -8.28
C SER A 240 1.50 23.38 -7.32
N ARG A 241 1.55 24.61 -7.84
CA ARG A 241 1.40 25.82 -7.01
C ARG A 241 0.07 25.85 -6.27
N GLU A 242 -0.98 25.34 -6.91
CA GLU A 242 -2.34 25.24 -6.35
C GLU A 242 -2.37 24.26 -5.19
N LEU A 243 -1.84 23.04 -5.36
CA LEU A 243 -1.73 22.06 -4.27
C LEU A 243 -0.87 22.60 -3.12
N LEU A 244 0.24 23.27 -3.40
CA LEU A 244 1.09 23.86 -2.35
C LEU A 244 0.32 24.87 -1.49
N SER A 245 -0.54 25.68 -2.12
CA SER A 245 -1.38 26.65 -1.40
C SER A 245 -2.42 25.96 -0.51
N LEU A 246 -3.07 24.90 -1.00
CA LEU A 246 -4.03 24.09 -0.23
C LEU A 246 -3.35 23.37 0.94
N LEU A 247 -2.13 22.85 0.74
CA LEU A 247 -1.35 22.21 1.79
C LEU A 247 -0.93 23.20 2.89
N ASN A 248 -0.51 24.41 2.51
CA ASN A 248 -0.20 25.47 3.47
C ASN A 248 -1.46 25.89 4.26
N TYR A 249 -2.60 26.07 3.57
CA TYR A 249 -3.87 26.37 4.21
C TYR A 249 -4.27 25.27 5.22
N ARG A 250 -4.21 24.00 4.81
CA ARG A 250 -4.42 22.85 5.68
C ARG A 250 -3.48 22.86 6.88
N GLN A 251 -2.19 23.10 6.66
CA GLN A 251 -1.18 23.05 7.73
C GLN A 251 -1.42 24.10 8.81
N VAL A 252 -1.79 25.33 8.43
CA VAL A 252 -2.17 26.38 9.38
C VAL A 252 -3.39 25.97 10.20
N LYS A 253 -4.46 25.51 9.54
CA LYS A 253 -5.69 25.09 10.23
C LYS A 253 -5.49 23.90 11.17
N VAL A 254 -4.77 22.88 10.72
CA VAL A 254 -4.47 21.69 11.53
C VAL A 254 -3.60 22.05 12.73
N LYS A 255 -2.66 22.98 12.59
CA LYS A 255 -1.86 23.48 13.72
C LYS A 255 -2.75 24.16 14.78
N ASP A 256 -3.68 25.01 14.34
CA ASP A 256 -4.63 25.67 15.25
C ASP A 256 -5.52 24.64 15.97
N PHE A 257 -6.07 23.68 15.23
CA PHE A 257 -6.88 22.61 15.82
C PHE A 257 -6.09 21.76 16.82
N THR A 258 -4.81 21.44 16.52
CA THR A 258 -3.97 20.62 17.40
C THR A 258 -3.67 21.32 18.71
N ALA A 259 -3.44 22.64 18.68
CA ALA A 259 -3.21 23.43 19.88
C ALA A 259 -4.46 23.46 20.78
N ILE A 260 -5.64 23.71 20.20
CA ILE A 260 -6.91 23.71 20.94
C ILE A 260 -7.21 22.30 21.49
N ASN A 261 -7.00 21.25 20.70
CA ASN A 261 -7.31 19.87 21.12
C ASN A 261 -6.41 19.38 22.26
N LYS A 262 -5.13 19.78 22.25
CA LYS A 262 -4.20 19.52 23.36
C LYS A 262 -4.69 20.17 24.65
N GLN A 263 -5.08 21.44 24.59
CA GLN A 263 -5.58 22.15 25.76
C GLN A 263 -6.94 21.60 26.22
N LEU A 264 -7.83 21.25 25.30
CA LEU A 264 -9.13 20.63 25.58
C LEU A 264 -8.97 19.28 26.31
N THR A 265 -7.95 18.50 25.97
CA THR A 265 -7.65 17.23 26.65
C THR A 265 -7.27 17.50 28.11
N ASN A 266 -6.37 18.46 28.36
CA ASN A 266 -5.99 18.87 29.71
C ASN A 266 -7.21 19.40 30.49
N ASP A 267 -7.98 20.31 29.89
CA ASP A 267 -9.19 20.89 30.49
C ASP A 267 -10.22 19.81 30.83
N THR A 268 -10.34 18.74 30.02
CA THR A 268 -11.23 17.60 30.28
C THR A 268 -10.75 16.77 31.46
N THR A 269 -9.44 16.52 31.57
CA THR A 269 -8.84 15.82 32.71
C THR A 269 -9.02 16.61 34.01
N ASP A 270 -8.74 17.91 34.00
CA ASP A 270 -8.92 18.80 35.14
C ASP A 270 -10.39 18.90 35.53
N PHE A 271 -11.28 19.06 34.53
CA PHE A 271 -12.72 19.05 34.73
C PHE A 271 -13.21 17.77 35.39
N ASN A 272 -12.79 16.59 34.94
CA ASN A 272 -13.24 15.33 35.51
C ASN A 272 -12.82 15.20 36.98
N THR A 273 -11.56 15.55 37.29
CA THR A 273 -11.04 15.57 38.67
C THR A 273 -11.90 16.45 39.58
N VAL A 274 -12.16 17.68 39.13
CA VAL A 274 -12.94 18.68 39.87
C VAL A 274 -14.40 18.31 39.98
N ASN A 275 -15.00 17.82 38.89
CA ASN A 275 -16.40 17.44 38.86
C ASN A 275 -16.66 16.27 39.82
N THR A 276 -15.81 15.25 39.83
CA THR A 276 -15.89 14.15 40.81
C THR A 276 -15.90 14.68 42.24
N GLN A 277 -14.95 15.59 42.57
CA GLN A 277 -14.89 16.22 43.89
C GLN A 277 -16.14 17.04 44.25
N ILE A 278 -16.80 17.69 43.28
CA ILE A 278 -18.01 18.49 43.53
C ILE A 278 -19.28 17.62 43.58
N THR A 279 -19.36 16.55 42.77
CA THR A 279 -20.55 15.69 42.72
C THR A 279 -20.60 14.67 43.85
N GLU A 280 -19.45 14.18 44.30
CA GLU A 280 -19.37 13.20 45.39
C GLU A 280 -19.45 13.86 46.77
N ASN A 281 -19.15 15.16 46.89
CA ASN A 281 -19.25 15.90 48.14
C ASN A 281 -20.58 16.67 48.23
N GLY A 282 -21.41 16.28 49.21
CA GLY A 282 -22.65 16.99 49.54
C GLY A 282 -22.47 18.26 50.36
N ASP A 283 -21.26 18.53 50.88
CA ASP A 283 -20.96 19.68 51.73
C ASP A 283 -20.81 20.98 50.92
N ASP A 284 -21.70 21.93 51.16
CA ASP A 284 -21.70 23.25 50.52
C ASP A 284 -20.42 24.04 50.82
N LEU A 285 -19.79 23.86 51.99
CA LEU A 285 -18.55 24.55 52.36
C LEU A 285 -17.39 24.10 51.46
N MET A 286 -17.29 22.79 51.22
CA MET A 286 -16.28 22.23 50.35
C MET A 286 -16.50 22.65 48.89
N VAL A 287 -17.75 22.63 48.42
CA VAL A 287 -18.09 23.07 47.05
C VAL A 287 -17.80 24.56 46.84
N CYS A 288 -18.16 25.42 47.80
CA CYS A 288 -17.87 26.85 47.72
C CYS A 288 -16.36 27.13 47.74
N THR A 289 -15.62 26.45 48.62
CA THR A 289 -14.15 26.60 48.71
C THR A 289 -13.47 26.16 47.43
N LEU A 290 -13.85 25.00 46.88
CA LEU A 290 -13.30 24.50 45.63
C LEU A 290 -13.62 25.44 44.46
N ALA A 291 -14.86 25.94 44.39
CA ALA A 291 -15.26 26.91 43.38
C ALA A 291 -14.44 28.20 43.46
N GLN A 292 -14.15 28.70 44.68
CA GLN A 292 -13.32 29.88 44.88
C GLN A 292 -11.86 29.65 44.45
N GLU A 293 -11.30 28.47 44.74
CA GLU A 293 -9.96 28.10 44.27
C GLU A 293 -9.87 28.02 42.74
N LEU A 294 -10.88 27.45 42.09
CA LEU A 294 -10.96 27.44 40.63
C LEU A 294 -11.04 28.84 40.03
N VAL A 295 -11.76 29.76 40.68
CA VAL A 295 -11.75 31.18 40.29
C VAL A 295 -10.35 31.76 40.38
N ASN A 296 -9.59 31.43 41.44
CA ASN A 296 -8.22 31.87 41.60
C ASN A 296 -7.29 31.30 40.53
N TRP A 297 -7.42 30.02 40.19
CA TRP A 297 -6.62 29.35 39.16
C TRP A 297 -6.87 29.95 37.77
N GLY A 298 -8.12 30.31 37.48
CA GLY A 298 -8.51 30.91 36.20
C GLY A 298 -8.08 32.37 35.99
N LYS A 299 -7.46 33.03 36.97
CA LYS A 299 -7.10 34.47 36.88
C LYS A 299 -6.08 34.79 35.78
N ASP A 300 -5.25 33.83 35.41
CA ASP A 300 -4.26 34.02 34.35
C ASP A 300 -4.87 34.08 32.93
N GLY A 301 -6.16 33.73 32.81
CA GLY A 301 -6.90 33.68 31.55
C GLY A 301 -6.46 32.55 30.60
N LYS A 302 -5.51 31.70 31.02
CA LYS A 302 -4.85 30.68 30.18
C LYS A 302 -4.97 29.27 30.74
N SER A 303 -5.15 29.13 32.05
CA SER A 303 -5.29 27.85 32.72
C SER A 303 -6.75 27.50 32.93
N PHE A 304 -7.01 26.23 33.25
CA PHE A 304 -8.33 25.77 33.65
C PHE A 304 -8.81 26.57 34.87
N PRO A 305 -10.07 27.04 34.91
CA PRO A 305 -11.15 26.82 33.94
C PRO A 305 -11.29 27.86 32.81
N SER A 306 -10.47 28.92 32.79
CA SER A 306 -10.53 30.00 31.78
C SER A 306 -10.14 29.55 30.37
N SER A 307 -9.24 28.57 30.26
CA SER A 307 -8.86 27.91 29.00
C SER A 307 -10.06 27.31 28.27
N ALA A 308 -11.01 26.67 28.98
CA ALA A 308 -12.15 25.99 28.38
C ALA A 308 -13.04 26.95 27.56
N PHE A 309 -13.25 28.17 28.07
CA PHE A 309 -14.03 29.19 27.36
C PHE A 309 -13.22 29.87 26.25
N SER A 310 -11.92 30.10 26.48
CA SER A 310 -11.04 30.68 25.45
C SER A 310 -10.88 29.75 24.25
N ASN A 311 -10.79 28.45 24.49
CA ASN A 311 -10.77 27.40 23.46
C ASN A 311 -12.07 27.34 22.67
N LEU A 312 -13.21 27.48 23.35
CA LEU A 312 -14.51 27.56 22.70
C LEU A 312 -14.57 28.74 21.73
N GLU A 313 -14.13 29.92 22.16
CA GLU A 313 -14.10 31.12 21.32
C GLU A 313 -13.18 30.96 20.11
N ALA A 314 -11.99 30.40 20.32
CA ALA A 314 -11.06 30.10 19.24
C ALA A 314 -11.67 29.10 18.23
N ALA A 315 -12.39 28.08 18.71
CA ALA A 315 -13.05 27.08 17.88
C ALA A 315 -14.23 27.66 17.08
N VAL A 316 -14.97 28.63 17.63
CA VAL A 316 -16.12 29.27 16.93
C VAL A 316 -15.75 30.52 16.13
N ALA A 317 -14.50 30.98 16.15
CA ALA A 317 -14.08 32.18 15.42
C ALA A 317 -14.46 32.14 13.93
N GLN A 318 -14.49 30.94 13.35
CA GLN A 318 -14.88 30.66 11.97
C GLN A 318 -16.23 29.97 11.84
N GLY A 319 -16.89 29.68 12.97
CA GLY A 319 -18.21 29.08 13.01
C GLY A 319 -19.32 30.03 12.56
N ASP A 320 -20.51 29.47 12.40
CA ASP A 320 -21.71 30.23 12.04
C ASP A 320 -22.13 31.21 13.17
N LYS A 321 -23.08 32.10 12.85
CA LYS A 321 -23.56 33.10 13.82
C LYS A 321 -24.17 32.47 15.08
N SER A 322 -24.78 31.28 14.96
CA SER A 322 -25.42 30.59 16.09
C SER A 322 -24.38 30.03 17.06
N GLN A 323 -23.30 29.46 16.53
CA GLN A 323 -22.18 28.92 17.31
C GLN A 323 -21.43 30.04 18.03
N LYS A 324 -21.22 31.17 17.36
CA LYS A 324 -20.66 32.38 17.98
C LYS A 324 -21.53 32.91 19.11
N LEU A 325 -22.85 32.97 18.90
CA LEU A 325 -23.80 33.39 19.93
C LEU A 325 -23.78 32.45 21.14
N GLN A 326 -23.71 31.14 20.92
CA GLN A 326 -23.61 30.15 21.99
C GLN A 326 -22.33 30.32 22.81
N ALA A 327 -21.18 30.54 22.16
CA ALA A 327 -19.91 30.78 22.84
C ALA A 327 -19.94 32.06 23.68
N VAL A 328 -20.47 33.16 23.13
CA VAL A 328 -20.65 34.44 23.86
C VAL A 328 -21.56 34.26 25.06
N THR A 329 -22.64 33.48 24.91
CA THR A 329 -23.57 33.19 26.01
C THR A 329 -22.89 32.41 27.13
N LEU A 330 -22.13 31.36 26.79
CA LEU A 330 -21.38 30.57 27.77
C LEU A 330 -20.29 31.39 28.47
N ARG A 331 -19.62 32.31 27.75
CA ARG A 331 -18.68 33.25 28.35
C ARG A 331 -19.36 34.22 29.32
N ALA A 332 -20.51 34.77 28.95
CA ALA A 332 -21.26 35.66 29.82
C ALA A 332 -21.70 34.93 31.12
N LEU A 333 -22.17 33.68 30.98
CA LEU A 333 -22.48 32.83 32.12
C LEU A 333 -21.25 32.55 32.99
N ASN A 334 -20.08 32.29 32.39
CA ASN A 334 -18.81 32.14 33.12
C ASN A 334 -18.49 33.39 33.94
N THR A 335 -18.48 34.57 33.33
CA THR A 335 -18.19 35.84 34.02
C THR A 335 -19.17 36.09 35.16
N GLN A 336 -20.46 35.79 34.96
CA GLN A 336 -21.46 35.97 36.00
C GLN A 336 -21.27 34.97 37.16
N SER A 337 -20.95 33.72 36.88
CA SER A 337 -20.66 32.70 37.91
C SER A 337 -19.41 33.04 38.72
N VAL A 338 -18.32 33.41 38.05
CA VAL A 338 -17.07 33.85 38.70
C VAL A 338 -17.34 35.03 39.64
N LYS A 339 -18.14 36.00 39.19
CA LYS A 339 -18.54 37.15 40.02
C LYS A 339 -19.34 36.71 41.25
N ARG A 340 -20.36 35.87 41.07
CA ARG A 340 -21.20 35.37 42.18
C ARG A 340 -20.39 34.57 43.20
N ILE A 341 -19.46 33.74 42.76
CA ILE A 341 -18.57 32.98 43.65
C ILE A 341 -17.67 33.94 44.42
N SER A 342 -16.99 34.86 43.73
CA SER A 342 -16.07 35.84 44.35
C SER A 342 -16.76 36.76 45.35
N GLU A 343 -18.04 37.11 45.15
CA GLU A 343 -18.81 37.97 46.05
C GLU A 343 -19.33 37.26 47.31
N ASN A 344 -19.58 35.95 47.22
CA ASN A 344 -20.22 35.17 48.29
C ASN A 344 -19.22 34.30 49.07
N ALA A 345 -18.14 33.82 48.45
CA ALA A 345 -17.14 32.99 49.13
C ALA A 345 -16.51 33.66 50.37
N PRO A 346 -16.15 34.96 50.37
CA PRO A 346 -15.61 35.61 51.57
C PRO A 346 -16.62 35.72 52.73
N LYS A 347 -17.93 35.59 52.44
CA LYS A 347 -19.03 35.71 53.41
C LYS A 347 -19.53 34.34 53.88
N ALA A 348 -19.04 33.25 53.30
CA ALA A 348 -19.57 31.90 53.51
C ALA A 348 -19.40 31.42 54.97
N SER A 349 -18.36 31.87 55.68
CA SER A 349 -18.15 31.57 57.11
C SER A 349 -19.09 32.33 58.05
N MET A 350 -19.73 33.40 57.57
CA MET A 350 -20.57 34.30 58.37
C MET A 350 -22.06 34.20 58.03
N SER A 351 -22.43 33.51 56.94
CA SER A 351 -23.81 33.43 56.46
C SER A 351 -24.08 32.13 55.70
N ASP A 352 -25.00 31.32 56.23
CA ASP A 352 -25.48 30.09 55.58
C ASP A 352 -26.11 30.37 54.19
N ALA A 353 -26.79 31.51 54.04
CA ALA A 353 -27.34 31.94 52.76
C ALA A 353 -26.24 32.27 51.73
N ALA A 354 -25.16 32.95 52.15
CA ALA A 354 -24.03 33.23 51.28
C ALA A 354 -23.28 31.93 50.89
N LEU A 355 -23.14 31.01 51.83
CA LEU A 355 -22.54 29.70 51.60
C LEU A 355 -23.31 28.89 50.54
N LYS A 356 -24.63 28.74 50.72
CA LYS A 356 -25.50 28.05 49.75
C LYS A 356 -25.49 28.70 48.38
N THR A 357 -25.49 30.03 48.32
CA THR A 357 -25.44 30.79 47.06
C THR A 357 -24.11 30.56 46.34
N CYS A 358 -22.99 30.57 47.07
CA CYS A 358 -21.66 30.27 46.54
C CYS A 358 -21.58 28.84 46.01
N ALA A 359 -22.04 27.85 46.79
CA ALA A 359 -22.02 26.45 46.41
C ALA A 359 -22.91 26.17 45.18
N GLN A 360 -24.11 26.76 45.13
CA GLN A 360 -25.00 26.67 43.97
C GLN A 360 -24.38 27.31 42.73
N ALA A 361 -23.76 28.49 42.86
CA ALA A 361 -23.04 29.13 41.77
C ALA A 361 -21.87 28.25 41.28
N GLY A 362 -21.13 27.60 42.19
CA GLY A 362 -20.08 26.63 41.86
C GLY A 362 -20.60 25.44 41.04
N ARG A 363 -21.68 24.78 41.49
CA ARG A 363 -22.29 23.63 40.78
C ARG A 363 -22.80 24.01 39.39
N SER A 364 -23.49 25.15 39.28
CA SER A 364 -23.95 25.67 37.98
C SER A 364 -22.78 26.04 37.07
N TRP A 365 -21.71 26.59 37.62
CA TRP A 365 -20.52 26.97 36.85
C TRP A 365 -19.81 25.77 36.25
N ILE A 366 -19.62 24.70 37.01
CA ILE A 366 -19.04 23.42 36.54
C ILE A 366 -19.87 22.83 35.40
N THR A 367 -21.19 22.92 35.49
CA THR A 367 -22.07 22.49 34.39
C THR A 367 -21.84 23.33 33.13
N GLY A 368 -21.65 24.64 33.27
CA GLY A 368 -21.29 25.54 32.16
C GLY A 368 -19.90 25.24 31.56
N ILE A 369 -18.91 24.90 32.40
CA ILE A 369 -17.57 24.48 31.95
C ILE A 369 -17.67 23.17 31.14
N ARG A 370 -18.43 22.18 31.62
CA ARG A 370 -18.69 20.94 30.87
C ARG A 370 -19.27 21.26 29.48
N GLN A 371 -20.29 22.12 29.44
CA GLN A 371 -20.93 22.50 28.19
C GLN A 371 -19.96 23.20 27.24
N ALA A 372 -19.07 24.06 27.74
CA ALA A 372 -18.03 24.70 26.94
C ALA A 372 -17.03 23.67 26.36
N ILE A 373 -16.56 22.72 27.16
CA ILE A 373 -15.67 21.62 26.73
C ILE A 373 -16.35 20.78 25.65
N THR A 374 -17.57 20.30 25.90
CA THR A 374 -18.32 19.47 24.93
C THR A 374 -18.58 20.22 23.62
N THR A 375 -18.98 21.49 23.71
CA THR A 375 -19.23 22.31 22.52
C THR A 375 -17.93 22.53 21.73
N THR A 376 -16.81 22.82 22.42
CA THR A 376 -15.49 22.98 21.76
C THR A 376 -15.10 21.71 21.01
N SER A 377 -15.27 20.54 21.63
CA SER A 377 -14.99 19.25 20.99
C SER A 377 -15.82 19.04 19.71
N ALA A 378 -17.13 19.31 19.79
CA ALA A 378 -18.02 19.20 18.64
C ALA A 378 -17.64 20.19 17.52
N MET A 379 -17.27 21.43 17.86
CA MET A 379 -16.85 22.44 16.89
C MET A 379 -15.55 22.07 16.20
N LEU A 380 -14.55 21.56 16.93
CA LEU A 380 -13.30 21.09 16.32
C LEU A 380 -13.55 19.95 15.34
N SER A 381 -14.40 18.99 15.70
CA SER A 381 -14.78 17.87 14.82
C SER A 381 -15.46 18.40 13.54
N ASN A 382 -16.46 19.27 13.69
CA ASN A 382 -17.17 19.86 12.55
C ASN A 382 -16.25 20.68 11.65
N ASN A 383 -15.36 21.50 12.24
CA ASN A 383 -14.40 22.31 11.49
C ASN A 383 -13.37 21.46 10.74
N GLN A 384 -12.94 20.32 11.30
CA GLN A 384 -12.09 19.37 10.60
C GLN A 384 -12.81 18.74 9.40
N VAL A 385 -14.07 18.32 9.58
CA VAL A 385 -14.88 17.76 8.49
C VAL A 385 -15.10 18.79 7.39
N ALA A 386 -15.45 20.04 7.75
CA ALA A 386 -15.67 21.12 6.81
C ALA A 386 -14.38 21.48 6.03
N LEU A 387 -13.24 21.57 6.73
CA LEU A 387 -11.94 21.80 6.09
C LEU A 387 -11.60 20.69 5.09
N GLU A 388 -11.80 19.43 5.47
CA GLU A 388 -11.52 18.31 4.57
C GLU A 388 -12.50 18.27 3.38
N ALA A 389 -13.76 18.68 3.56
CA ALA A 389 -14.73 18.83 2.48
C ALA A 389 -14.36 19.96 1.51
N GLU A 390 -13.88 21.09 2.03
CA GLU A 390 -13.38 22.23 1.23
C GLU A 390 -12.15 21.80 0.40
N LEU A 391 -11.17 21.16 1.05
CA LEU A 391 -9.97 20.69 0.38
C LEU A 391 -10.26 19.58 -0.65
N ALA A 392 -11.25 18.72 -0.39
CA ALA A 392 -11.66 17.64 -1.29
C ALA A 392 -12.31 18.11 -2.59
N GLN A 393 -12.64 19.40 -2.73
CA GLN A 393 -13.07 19.98 -4.02
C GLN A 393 -11.95 19.94 -5.08
N SER A 394 -10.69 19.82 -4.66
CA SER A 394 -9.55 19.63 -5.57
C SER A 394 -9.24 18.14 -5.78
N ASN A 395 -9.38 17.68 -7.03
CA ASN A 395 -9.00 16.32 -7.43
C ASN A 395 -7.51 16.02 -7.15
N GLU A 396 -6.64 17.04 -7.24
CA GLU A 396 -5.22 16.91 -6.94
C GLU A 396 -5.00 16.68 -5.43
N TYR A 397 -5.75 17.39 -4.58
CA TYR A 397 -5.74 17.16 -3.13
C TYR A 397 -6.28 15.79 -2.75
N VAL A 398 -7.36 15.32 -3.39
CA VAL A 398 -7.93 13.97 -3.12
C VAL A 398 -6.90 12.87 -3.43
N SER A 399 -6.24 12.96 -4.59
CA SER A 399 -5.16 12.05 -4.97
C SER A 399 -3.98 12.13 -3.99
N TRP A 400 -3.57 13.34 -3.62
CA TRP A 400 -2.51 13.58 -2.63
C TRP A 400 -2.87 12.96 -1.28
N LYS A 401 -4.08 13.18 -0.77
CA LYS A 401 -4.55 12.70 0.54
C LYS A 401 -4.57 11.18 0.60
N ALA A 402 -5.07 10.51 -0.44
CA ALA A 402 -5.08 9.05 -0.53
C ALA A 402 -3.66 8.47 -0.45
N GLN A 403 -2.69 9.12 -1.10
CA GLN A 403 -1.30 8.67 -1.10
C GLN A 403 -0.55 9.06 0.18
N TYR A 404 -0.79 10.25 0.73
CA TYR A 404 -0.25 10.69 2.02
C TYR A 404 -0.75 9.80 3.17
N ALA A 405 -2.02 9.39 3.14
CA ALA A 405 -2.56 8.40 4.08
C ALA A 405 -1.79 7.08 4.01
N LYS A 406 -1.48 6.58 2.81
CA LYS A 406 -0.63 5.38 2.64
C LYS A 406 0.76 5.58 3.24
N ILE A 407 1.38 6.75 3.07
CA ILE A 407 2.69 7.08 3.68
C ILE A 407 2.60 7.14 5.20
N GLN A 408 1.59 7.81 5.77
CA GLN A 408 1.43 7.93 7.23
C GLN A 408 1.20 6.57 7.89
N VAL A 409 0.39 5.72 7.25
CA VAL A 409 0.22 4.32 7.64
C VAL A 409 1.57 3.61 7.63
N GLN A 410 2.35 3.73 6.55
CA GLN A 410 3.67 3.11 6.48
C GLN A 410 4.63 3.63 7.55
N GLN A 411 4.70 4.94 7.78
CA GLN A 411 5.54 5.52 8.84
C GLN A 411 5.14 5.04 10.24
N THR A 412 3.85 4.94 10.52
CA THR A 412 3.34 4.41 11.78
C THR A 412 3.68 2.93 11.93
N THR A 413 3.54 2.15 10.85
CA THR A 413 3.96 0.75 10.81
C THR A 413 5.46 0.61 11.04
N VAL A 414 6.30 1.47 10.44
CA VAL A 414 7.75 1.49 10.67
C VAL A 414 8.08 1.72 12.14
N LYS A 415 7.44 2.72 12.79
CA LYS A 415 7.61 2.97 14.24
C LYS A 415 7.16 1.79 15.10
N ARG A 416 6.05 1.14 14.73
CA ARG A 416 5.56 -0.07 15.43
C ARG A 416 6.53 -1.23 15.29
N VAL A 417 7.07 -1.43 14.08
CA VAL A 417 8.09 -2.44 13.80
C VAL A 417 9.36 -2.13 14.57
N GLU A 418 9.83 -0.89 14.59
CA GLU A 418 10.99 -0.45 15.37
C GLU A 418 10.80 -0.75 16.86
N LYS A 419 9.67 -0.34 17.46
CA LYS A 419 9.35 -0.62 18.86
C LYS A 419 9.29 -2.13 19.12
N ALA A 420 8.63 -2.89 18.25
CA ALA A 420 8.58 -4.35 18.34
C ALA A 420 9.98 -4.97 18.27
N MET A 421 10.86 -4.49 17.38
CA MET A 421 12.25 -4.93 17.25
C MET A 421 13.10 -4.57 18.48
N GLN A 422 12.84 -3.42 19.11
CA GLN A 422 13.49 -3.02 20.36
C GLN A 422 13.11 -3.95 21.51
N GLU A 423 11.84 -4.36 21.61
CA GLU A 423 11.42 -5.36 22.61
C GLU A 423 11.99 -6.75 22.29
N LEU A 424 12.03 -7.14 21.01
CA LEU A 424 12.64 -8.39 20.54
C LEU A 424 14.14 -8.50 20.84
N ALA A 425 14.85 -7.36 20.85
CA ALA A 425 16.26 -7.32 21.20
C ALA A 425 16.50 -7.49 22.72
N LYS A 426 15.50 -7.21 23.56
CA LYS A 426 15.55 -7.40 25.02
C LYS A 426 15.21 -8.84 25.42
N ASP A 427 14.37 -9.51 24.62
CA ASP A 427 13.93 -10.86 24.90
C ASP A 427 14.99 -11.88 24.43
N ASN A 428 15.52 -12.66 25.36
CA ASN A 428 16.47 -13.76 25.09
C ASN A 428 15.80 -14.96 24.41
N SER A 429 14.57 -14.80 23.88
CA SER A 429 13.85 -15.86 23.22
C SER A 429 14.72 -16.45 22.10
N ILE A 430 15.11 -17.70 22.33
CA ILE A 430 15.73 -18.59 21.37
C ILE A 430 14.62 -18.93 20.38
N ILE A 431 14.23 -17.95 19.56
CA ILE A 431 13.70 -18.26 18.23
C ILE A 431 14.73 -19.23 17.64
N ASP A 432 14.32 -20.35 17.07
CA ASP A 432 15.24 -21.30 16.44
C ASP A 432 15.85 -20.64 15.18
N ARG A 433 16.82 -19.75 15.42
CA ARG A 433 17.44 -18.84 14.45
C ARG A 433 18.16 -19.63 13.38
N SER A 434 18.77 -20.73 13.80
CA SER A 434 19.36 -21.76 12.95
C SER A 434 18.32 -22.33 12.01
N GLU A 435 17.17 -22.75 12.54
CA GLU A 435 16.11 -23.34 11.73
C GLU A 435 15.49 -22.32 10.77
N LEU A 436 15.19 -21.10 11.23
CA LEU A 436 14.63 -20.06 10.36
C LEU A 436 15.62 -19.65 9.26
N ALA A 437 16.90 -19.46 9.59
CA ALA A 437 17.93 -19.13 8.61
C ALA A 437 18.16 -20.29 7.63
N GLN A 438 18.23 -21.54 8.11
CA GLN A 438 18.37 -22.73 7.28
C GLN A 438 17.17 -22.90 6.35
N ARG A 439 15.95 -22.73 6.86
CA ARG A 439 14.75 -22.75 6.04
C ARG A 439 14.78 -21.62 5.00
N MET A 440 15.17 -20.40 5.36
CA MET A 440 15.33 -19.31 4.39
C MET A 440 16.36 -19.59 3.30
N VAL A 441 17.43 -20.32 3.61
CA VAL A 441 18.42 -20.79 2.61
C VAL A 441 17.79 -21.85 1.70
N ILE A 442 17.10 -22.86 2.24
CA ILE A 442 16.40 -23.87 1.43
C ILE A 442 15.37 -23.21 0.50
N LEU A 443 14.62 -22.23 1.02
CA LEU A 443 13.64 -21.46 0.25
C LEU A 443 14.29 -20.62 -0.85
N LYS A 444 15.45 -20.02 -0.55
CA LYS A 444 16.26 -19.29 -1.51
C LYS A 444 16.73 -20.20 -2.63
N ASP A 445 17.25 -21.37 -2.28
CA ASP A 445 17.81 -22.32 -3.22
C ASP A 445 16.71 -22.91 -4.11
N GLY A 446 15.50 -23.17 -3.58
CA GLY A 446 14.37 -23.63 -4.39
C GLY A 446 13.86 -22.61 -5.42
N LEU A 447 13.90 -21.32 -5.10
CA LEU A 447 13.43 -20.25 -6.00
C LEU A 447 14.50 -19.72 -6.96
N PHE A 448 15.74 -19.60 -6.46
CA PHE A 448 16.84 -18.89 -7.12
C PHE A 448 18.09 -19.75 -7.32
N GLY A 449 18.19 -20.91 -6.67
CA GLY A 449 19.39 -21.74 -6.67
C GLY A 449 19.59 -22.48 -7.99
N ALA A 450 20.85 -22.65 -8.36
CA ALA A 450 21.24 -23.51 -9.47
C ALA A 450 20.92 -24.96 -9.08
N ARG A 451 20.08 -25.63 -9.86
CA ARG A 451 19.84 -27.06 -9.64
C ARG A 451 21.10 -27.81 -10.06
N SER A 452 21.50 -28.82 -9.29
CA SER A 452 22.81 -29.49 -9.43
C SER A 452 23.10 -29.95 -10.87
N ALA A 453 24.37 -30.16 -11.20
CA ALA A 453 24.86 -30.53 -12.54
C ALA A 453 24.19 -31.77 -13.19
N TRP A 454 23.40 -32.54 -12.43
CA TRP A 454 22.68 -33.74 -12.85
C TRP A 454 21.15 -33.60 -12.84
N SER A 455 20.58 -32.51 -12.32
CA SER A 455 19.13 -32.26 -12.34
C SER A 455 18.79 -31.23 -13.43
N PHE A 456 18.15 -31.70 -14.49
CA PHE A 456 17.66 -30.88 -15.58
C PHE A 456 16.60 -29.87 -15.09
N GLY A 457 16.89 -28.57 -15.08
CA GLY A 457 15.88 -27.53 -14.86
C GLY A 457 16.44 -26.16 -14.50
N LYS A 458 15.90 -25.11 -15.13
CA LYS A 458 16.19 -23.70 -14.78
C LYS A 458 15.53 -23.34 -13.44
N PRO A 459 16.08 -22.38 -12.67
CA PRO A 459 15.38 -21.82 -11.51
C PRO A 459 14.00 -21.27 -11.93
N PRO A 460 12.94 -21.44 -11.12
CA PRO A 460 11.60 -20.93 -11.43
C PRO A 460 11.58 -19.44 -11.79
N VAL A 461 12.33 -18.64 -11.02
CA VAL A 461 12.51 -17.19 -11.22
C VAL A 461 13.10 -16.91 -12.60
N LEU A 462 14.11 -17.69 -13.03
CA LEU A 462 14.68 -17.57 -14.37
C LEU A 462 13.68 -17.98 -15.44
N ALA A 463 12.94 -19.09 -15.24
CA ALA A 463 11.94 -19.57 -16.17
C ALA A 463 10.83 -18.52 -16.42
N TRP A 464 10.43 -17.78 -15.37
CA TRP A 464 9.48 -16.68 -15.50
C TRP A 464 10.05 -15.48 -16.27
N ILE A 465 11.30 -15.10 -15.97
CA ILE A 465 12.00 -14.02 -16.67
C ILE A 465 12.11 -14.35 -18.16
N GLU A 466 12.54 -15.57 -18.50
CA GLU A 466 12.69 -16.03 -19.87
C GLU A 466 11.35 -16.15 -20.60
N HIS A 467 10.30 -16.65 -19.94
CA HIS A 467 8.96 -16.69 -20.52
C HIS A 467 8.47 -15.28 -20.85
N THR A 468 8.61 -14.35 -19.91
CA THR A 468 8.18 -12.95 -20.10
C THR A 468 9.02 -12.26 -21.18
N LYS A 469 10.31 -12.59 -21.28
CA LYS A 469 11.18 -12.12 -22.36
C LYS A 469 10.77 -12.70 -23.72
N SER A 470 10.40 -13.96 -23.80
CA SER A 470 9.83 -14.58 -24.99
C SER A 470 8.55 -13.87 -25.44
N MET A 471 7.67 -13.50 -24.50
CA MET A 471 6.47 -12.72 -24.80
C MET A 471 6.81 -11.31 -25.31
N HIS A 472 7.80 -10.65 -24.72
CA HIS A 472 8.36 -9.40 -25.26
C HIS A 472 8.86 -9.57 -26.70
N ASP A 473 9.67 -10.60 -26.98
CA ASP A 473 10.25 -10.83 -28.31
C ASP A 473 9.19 -11.13 -29.37
N ARG A 474 8.13 -11.87 -29.00
CA ARG A 474 6.97 -12.11 -29.86
C ARG A 474 6.20 -10.82 -30.15
N ALA A 475 5.94 -10.00 -29.12
CA ALA A 475 5.27 -8.71 -29.29
C ALA A 475 6.09 -7.73 -30.15
N VAL A 476 7.42 -7.68 -29.97
CA VAL A 476 8.30 -6.92 -30.88
C VAL A 476 8.23 -7.45 -32.31
N SER A 477 8.20 -8.77 -32.49
CA SER A 477 8.10 -9.37 -33.83
C SER A 477 6.77 -9.05 -34.50
N ALA A 478 5.66 -9.10 -33.76
CA ALA A 478 4.33 -8.72 -34.23
C ALA A 478 4.27 -7.22 -34.58
N PHE A 479 4.83 -6.37 -33.72
CA PHE A 479 5.00 -4.94 -33.99
C PHE A 479 5.74 -4.69 -35.31
N LEU A 480 6.85 -5.38 -35.56
CA LEU A 480 7.62 -5.22 -36.80
C LEU A 480 6.85 -5.70 -38.03
N GLN A 481 6.04 -6.75 -37.91
CA GLN A 481 5.12 -7.18 -38.96
C GLN A 481 4.07 -6.10 -39.24
N GLY A 482 3.49 -5.51 -38.20
CA GLY A 482 2.57 -4.37 -38.30
C GLY A 482 3.20 -3.16 -38.98
N VAL A 483 4.43 -2.78 -38.59
CA VAL A 483 5.20 -1.70 -39.24
C VAL A 483 5.44 -2.00 -40.72
N SER A 484 5.78 -3.26 -41.06
CA SER A 484 5.99 -3.68 -42.45
C SER A 484 4.70 -3.60 -43.28
N ALA A 485 3.57 -4.01 -42.70
CA ALA A 485 2.26 -3.91 -43.33
C ALA A 485 1.86 -2.45 -43.58
N LEU A 486 2.04 -1.59 -42.56
CA LEU A 486 1.79 -0.15 -42.67
C LEU A 486 2.67 0.52 -43.72
N ARG A 487 3.95 0.15 -43.78
CA ARG A 487 4.87 0.62 -44.84
C ARG A 487 4.38 0.14 -46.21
N SER A 488 4.01 -1.13 -46.36
CA SER A 488 3.50 -1.64 -47.64
C SER A 488 2.21 -0.93 -48.09
N GLY A 489 1.28 -0.68 -47.17
CA GLY A 489 0.07 0.12 -47.42
C GLY A 489 0.37 1.59 -47.73
N SER A 490 1.34 2.18 -47.04
CA SER A 490 1.84 3.53 -47.34
C SER A 490 2.45 3.61 -48.75
N TYR A 491 3.19 2.59 -49.17
CA TYR A 491 3.79 2.51 -50.51
C TYR A 491 2.72 2.39 -51.60
N SER A 492 1.65 1.60 -51.40
CA SER A 492 0.58 1.46 -52.41
C SER A 492 -0.20 2.76 -52.66
N LEU A 493 -0.09 3.74 -51.75
CA LEU A 493 -0.64 5.09 -51.93
C LEU A 493 0.29 6.05 -52.70
N THR A 494 1.53 5.64 -53.00
CA THR A 494 2.47 6.44 -53.80
C THR A 494 2.28 6.24 -55.30
N ASP A 495 2.82 7.16 -56.12
CA ASP A 495 2.80 7.01 -57.58
C ASP A 495 3.52 5.73 -58.03
N SER A 496 4.66 5.38 -57.40
CA SER A 496 5.38 4.14 -57.73
C SER A 496 4.61 2.89 -57.30
N GLY A 497 3.93 2.91 -56.16
CA GLY A 497 3.07 1.81 -55.71
C GLY A 497 1.83 1.60 -56.59
N GLN A 498 1.37 2.66 -57.26
CA GLN A 498 0.26 2.62 -58.22
C GLN A 498 0.73 2.35 -59.67
N GLY A 499 2.02 2.14 -59.90
CA GLY A 499 2.58 1.91 -61.25
C GLY A 499 2.60 3.14 -62.15
N LYS A 500 2.39 4.34 -61.60
CA LYS A 500 2.35 5.61 -62.36
C LYS A 500 3.73 6.17 -62.70
N THR A 501 4.81 5.54 -62.23
CA THR A 501 6.20 5.97 -62.44
C THR A 501 6.94 5.18 -63.53
N LEU A 502 6.20 4.44 -64.35
CA LEU A 502 6.75 3.72 -65.50
C LEU A 502 7.13 4.71 -66.61
N VAL A 503 8.40 4.68 -67.02
CA VAL A 503 8.95 5.46 -68.13
C VAL A 503 9.14 4.54 -69.32
N MET A 504 8.67 4.96 -70.50
CA MET A 504 8.84 4.22 -71.75
C MET A 504 10.23 4.48 -72.34
N THR A 505 11.00 3.43 -72.57
CA THR A 505 12.27 3.49 -73.30
C THR A 505 12.04 3.78 -74.79
N PRO A 506 13.05 4.31 -75.50
CA PRO A 506 13.00 4.46 -76.96
C PRO A 506 12.72 3.15 -77.72
N ASN A 507 13.04 2.00 -77.13
CA ASN A 507 12.82 0.68 -77.73
C ASN A 507 11.46 0.04 -77.32
N GLY A 508 10.56 0.80 -76.69
CA GLY A 508 9.21 0.34 -76.32
C GLY A 508 9.12 -0.49 -75.03
N GLY A 509 10.24 -0.76 -74.34
CA GLY A 509 10.24 -1.33 -73.00
C GLY A 509 9.84 -0.30 -71.93
N TYR A 510 9.31 -0.76 -70.79
CA TYR A 510 9.01 0.10 -69.64
C TYR A 510 10.01 -0.19 -68.51
N TYR A 511 10.44 0.86 -67.82
CA TYR A 511 11.17 0.72 -66.56
C TYR A 511 10.65 1.73 -65.54
N PRO A 512 10.67 1.41 -64.24
CA PRO A 512 10.28 2.36 -63.22
C PRO A 512 11.35 3.44 -63.02
N ASP A 513 10.94 4.70 -62.85
CA ASP A 513 11.86 5.81 -62.56
C ASP A 513 12.59 5.59 -61.23
N PRO A 514 13.92 5.36 -61.24
CA PRO A 514 14.68 5.04 -60.03
C PRO A 514 14.68 6.18 -59.01
N LYS A 515 14.62 7.45 -59.44
CA LYS A 515 14.62 8.60 -58.53
C LYS A 515 13.31 8.66 -57.77
N LYS A 516 12.18 8.51 -58.48
CA LYS A 516 10.85 8.46 -57.87
C LYS A 516 10.68 7.25 -56.96
N GLN A 517 11.21 6.09 -57.35
CA GLN A 517 11.19 4.91 -56.47
C GLN A 517 11.93 5.14 -55.15
N ILE A 518 13.08 5.82 -55.17
CA ILE A 518 13.83 6.16 -53.95
C ILE A 518 13.03 7.13 -53.07
N GLU A 519 12.42 8.16 -53.67
CA GLU A 519 11.57 9.12 -52.96
C GLU A 519 10.33 8.46 -52.34
N ASP A 520 9.63 7.63 -53.10
CA ASP A 520 8.45 6.89 -52.63
C ASP A 520 8.81 5.85 -51.56
N THR A 521 9.99 5.23 -51.66
CA THR A 521 10.53 4.37 -50.60
C THR A 521 10.82 5.15 -49.32
N LYS A 522 11.27 6.42 -49.42
CA LYS A 522 11.48 7.29 -48.26
C LYS A 522 10.15 7.69 -47.63
N ARG A 523 9.18 8.09 -48.45
CA ARG A 523 7.79 8.40 -48.02
C ARG A 523 7.17 7.21 -47.32
N MET A 524 7.33 6.01 -47.90
CA MET A 524 6.91 4.74 -47.33
C MET A 524 7.50 4.53 -45.93
N LYS A 525 8.84 4.62 -45.79
CA LYS A 525 9.53 4.39 -44.51
C LYS A 525 9.06 5.33 -43.41
N ASN A 526 8.75 6.57 -43.76
CA ASN A 526 8.27 7.62 -42.87
C ASN A 526 6.73 7.68 -42.75
N LEU A 527 6.00 6.74 -43.38
CA LEU A 527 4.53 6.73 -43.40
C LEU A 527 3.92 8.06 -43.86
N GLU A 528 4.61 8.81 -44.73
CA GLU A 528 4.25 10.16 -45.14
C GLU A 528 2.96 10.20 -45.96
N THR A 529 2.57 9.10 -46.62
CA THR A 529 1.32 9.01 -47.39
C THR A 529 0.11 8.68 -46.52
N LEU A 530 0.30 8.22 -45.27
CA LEU A 530 -0.80 8.01 -44.32
C LEU A 530 -1.21 9.38 -43.75
N THR A 531 -2.09 10.07 -44.47
CA THR A 531 -2.62 11.40 -44.14
C THR A 531 -4.11 11.43 -44.39
N THR A 532 -4.84 12.36 -43.79
CA THR A 532 -6.28 12.54 -44.02
C THR A 532 -6.61 12.95 -45.47
N ALA A 533 -5.64 13.48 -46.22
CA ALA A 533 -5.79 13.80 -47.63
C ALA A 533 -5.84 12.55 -48.51
N ASN A 534 -5.00 11.54 -48.22
CA ASN A 534 -4.97 10.29 -48.98
C ASN A 534 -5.94 9.24 -48.41
N LEU A 535 -6.28 9.35 -47.13
CA LEU A 535 -7.17 8.46 -46.39
C LEU A 535 -8.24 9.29 -45.66
N PRO A 536 -9.29 9.73 -46.36
CA PRO A 536 -10.35 10.56 -45.78
C PRO A 536 -11.01 9.87 -44.58
N ILE A 537 -11.32 10.66 -43.53
CA ILE A 537 -11.94 10.14 -42.31
C ILE A 537 -13.27 9.47 -42.67
N GLY A 538 -13.47 8.24 -42.19
CA GLY A 538 -14.66 7.43 -42.47
C GLY A 538 -14.62 6.68 -43.80
N SER A 539 -13.53 6.77 -44.58
CA SER A 539 -13.31 5.86 -45.70
C SER A 539 -12.90 4.47 -45.19
N ARG A 540 -13.21 3.42 -45.97
CA ARG A 540 -12.82 2.04 -45.63
C ARG A 540 -11.30 1.89 -45.50
N GLU A 541 -10.54 2.59 -46.34
CA GLU A 541 -9.09 2.59 -46.33
C GLU A 541 -8.54 3.28 -45.07
N ASN A 542 -9.20 4.36 -44.61
CA ASN A 542 -8.88 5.00 -43.34
C ASN A 542 -9.15 4.07 -42.15
N GLU A 543 -10.29 3.36 -42.12
CA GLU A 543 -10.60 2.37 -41.08
C GLU A 543 -9.56 1.23 -41.04
N ILE A 544 -9.18 0.68 -42.20
CA ILE A 544 -8.16 -0.37 -42.29
C ILE A 544 -6.81 0.15 -41.80
N ALA A 545 -6.41 1.37 -42.21
CA ALA A 545 -5.16 1.98 -41.76
C ALA A 545 -5.17 2.22 -40.24
N CYS A 546 -6.29 2.69 -39.68
CA CYS A 546 -6.45 2.85 -38.24
C CYS A 546 -6.34 1.53 -37.50
N GLN A 547 -7.00 0.46 -37.95
CA GLN A 547 -6.87 -0.86 -37.34
C GLN A 547 -5.43 -1.38 -37.37
N GLN A 548 -4.71 -1.17 -38.47
CA GLN A 548 -3.30 -1.59 -38.57
C GLN A 548 -2.38 -0.76 -37.66
N LEU A 549 -2.60 0.55 -37.57
CA LEU A 549 -1.86 1.43 -36.66
C LEU A 549 -2.13 1.09 -35.20
N GLU A 550 -3.40 0.81 -34.85
CA GLU A 550 -3.82 0.41 -33.51
C GLU A 550 -3.19 -0.92 -33.10
N ASN A 551 -3.28 -1.94 -33.96
CA ASN A 551 -2.69 -3.25 -33.70
C ASN A 551 -1.18 -3.16 -33.50
N ALA A 552 -0.47 -2.44 -34.38
CA ALA A 552 0.97 -2.23 -34.22
C ALA A 552 1.29 -1.48 -32.91
N TRP A 553 0.50 -0.48 -32.54
CA TRP A 553 0.69 0.25 -31.29
C TRP A 553 0.43 -0.63 -30.04
N LEU A 554 -0.59 -1.49 -30.10
CA LEU A 554 -0.89 -2.46 -29.04
C LEU A 554 0.26 -3.47 -28.85
N ASP A 555 0.81 -3.99 -29.94
CA ASP A 555 1.96 -4.90 -29.90
C ASP A 555 3.20 -4.22 -29.31
N TRP A 556 3.47 -2.96 -29.70
CA TRP A 556 4.54 -2.17 -29.09
C TRP A 556 4.32 -1.95 -27.59
N SER A 557 3.10 -1.57 -27.19
CA SER A 557 2.77 -1.39 -25.78
C SER A 557 2.96 -2.68 -24.99
N ALA A 558 2.44 -3.81 -25.49
CA ALA A 558 2.59 -5.11 -24.86
C ALA A 558 4.07 -5.50 -24.70
N ALA A 559 4.89 -5.24 -25.73
CA ALA A 559 6.33 -5.44 -25.65
C ALA A 559 6.96 -4.63 -24.51
N MET A 560 6.58 -3.35 -24.35
CA MET A 560 7.08 -2.50 -23.28
C MET A 560 6.57 -2.91 -21.90
N ASP A 561 5.31 -3.36 -21.81
CA ASP A 561 4.71 -3.87 -20.57
C ASP A 561 5.42 -5.13 -20.08
N HIS A 562 5.78 -6.05 -20.99
CA HIS A 562 6.57 -7.23 -20.65
C HIS A 562 7.97 -6.87 -20.14
N LEU A 563 8.67 -5.90 -20.76
CA LEU A 563 9.94 -5.41 -20.21
C LEU A 563 9.77 -4.72 -18.86
N GLY A 564 8.71 -3.93 -18.70
CA GLY A 564 8.36 -3.27 -17.44
C GLY A 564 8.10 -4.29 -16.32
N ALA A 565 7.42 -5.39 -16.63
CA ALA A 565 7.18 -6.49 -15.69
C ALA A 565 8.48 -7.17 -15.25
N ILE A 566 9.42 -7.42 -16.18
CA ILE A 566 10.73 -7.98 -15.85
C ILE A 566 11.52 -7.01 -14.97
N GLN A 567 11.55 -5.71 -15.31
CA GLN A 567 12.20 -4.68 -14.48
C GLN A 567 11.64 -4.66 -13.07
N PHE A 568 10.31 -4.57 -12.95
CA PHE A 568 9.66 -4.57 -11.65
C PHE A 568 10.01 -5.81 -10.83
N PHE A 569 9.96 -6.98 -11.46
CA PHE A 569 10.29 -8.23 -10.80
C PHE A 569 11.76 -8.28 -10.35
N CYS A 570 12.67 -7.80 -11.19
CA CYS A 570 14.09 -7.66 -10.85
C CYS A 570 14.31 -6.67 -9.71
N ASP A 571 13.67 -5.49 -9.72
CA ASP A 571 13.73 -4.50 -8.64
C ASP A 571 13.20 -5.07 -7.32
N MET A 572 12.14 -5.89 -7.40
CA MET A 572 11.56 -6.57 -6.25
C MET A 572 12.56 -7.54 -5.61
N ILE A 573 13.24 -8.37 -6.40
CA ILE A 573 14.18 -9.38 -5.88
C ILE A 573 15.60 -8.83 -5.63
N ASP A 574 15.94 -7.65 -6.16
CA ASP A 574 17.26 -7.04 -6.02
C ASP A 574 17.81 -7.06 -4.58
N PRO A 575 17.03 -6.72 -3.54
CA PRO A 575 17.53 -6.73 -2.16
C PRO A 575 17.94 -8.10 -1.63
N VAL A 576 17.49 -9.20 -2.27
CA VAL A 576 17.81 -10.57 -1.88
C VAL A 576 18.79 -11.27 -2.83
N LEU A 577 19.11 -10.64 -3.98
CA LEU A 577 20.11 -11.14 -4.93
C LEU A 577 21.51 -11.14 -4.32
N ASP A 578 22.15 -12.30 -4.26
CA ASP A 578 23.55 -12.44 -3.84
C ASP A 578 24.32 -13.46 -4.70
N VAL A 579 25.61 -13.61 -4.39
CA VAL A 579 26.55 -14.50 -5.09
C VAL A 579 26.24 -15.99 -4.96
N LYS A 580 25.31 -16.40 -4.09
CA LYS A 580 24.94 -17.81 -3.88
C LYS A 580 23.76 -18.25 -4.76
N MET A 581 23.10 -17.31 -5.43
CA MET A 581 22.04 -17.60 -6.39
C MET A 581 22.59 -18.03 -7.75
N ASP A 582 21.74 -18.61 -8.60
CA ASP A 582 22.09 -18.91 -9.98
C ASP A 582 22.55 -17.64 -10.71
N THR A 583 23.76 -17.70 -11.27
CA THR A 583 24.39 -16.57 -11.97
C THR A 583 23.56 -16.05 -13.15
N SER A 584 22.69 -16.87 -13.72
CA SER A 584 21.78 -16.50 -14.81
C SER A 584 20.66 -15.58 -14.32
N VAL A 585 20.16 -15.79 -13.08
CA VAL A 585 19.18 -14.89 -12.46
C VAL A 585 19.82 -13.55 -12.16
N VAL A 586 21.00 -13.57 -11.53
CA VAL A 586 21.74 -12.34 -11.16
C VAL A 586 22.11 -11.54 -12.41
N SER A 587 22.66 -12.19 -13.45
CA SER A 587 23.02 -11.53 -14.70
C SER A 587 21.81 -11.01 -15.49
N SER A 588 20.66 -11.68 -15.42
CA SER A 588 19.43 -11.19 -16.06
C SER A 588 18.95 -9.89 -15.42
N CYS A 589 19.03 -9.75 -14.10
CA CYS A 589 18.54 -8.56 -13.38
C CYS A 589 19.57 -7.44 -13.21
N ARG A 590 20.81 -7.74 -12.85
CA ARG A 590 21.87 -6.75 -12.57
C ARG A 590 22.90 -6.60 -13.70
N GLY A 591 22.94 -7.55 -14.64
CA GLY A 591 24.08 -7.70 -15.54
C GLY A 591 25.31 -8.26 -14.82
N ILE A 592 26.47 -8.19 -15.46
CA ILE A 592 27.76 -8.56 -14.89
C ILE A 592 28.65 -7.33 -14.93
N SER A 593 29.22 -6.98 -13.78
CA SER A 593 30.23 -5.93 -13.65
C SER A 593 31.53 -6.54 -13.19
N ASP A 594 32.64 -6.04 -13.70
CA ASP A 594 33.96 -6.39 -13.19
C ASP A 594 34.25 -5.69 -11.85
N LEU A 595 35.39 -6.02 -11.24
CA LEU A 595 35.83 -5.43 -9.97
C LEU A 595 36.12 -3.92 -10.06
N SER A 596 36.25 -3.37 -11.27
CA SER A 596 36.39 -1.92 -11.50
C SER A 596 35.05 -1.19 -11.59
N GLY A 597 33.93 -1.91 -11.47
CA GLY A 597 32.58 -1.36 -11.61
C GLY A 597 32.17 -1.16 -13.07
N ARG A 598 32.96 -1.62 -14.04
CA ARG A 598 32.60 -1.56 -15.45
C ARG A 598 31.69 -2.73 -15.79
N GLN A 599 30.51 -2.44 -16.34
CA GLN A 599 29.61 -3.47 -16.83
C GLN A 599 30.22 -4.20 -18.03
N THR A 600 30.51 -5.48 -17.87
CA THR A 600 30.97 -6.39 -18.92
C THR A 600 29.80 -7.03 -19.66
N ARG A 601 28.66 -7.18 -18.99
CA ARG A 601 27.40 -7.64 -19.57
C ARG A 601 26.24 -6.79 -19.04
N LEU A 602 25.43 -6.27 -19.95
CA LEU A 602 24.21 -5.55 -19.58
C LEU A 602 23.19 -6.51 -18.95
N SER A 603 22.30 -5.97 -18.10
CA SER A 603 21.10 -6.70 -17.69
C SER A 603 20.24 -7.02 -18.92
N LEU A 604 19.36 -8.01 -18.81
CA LEU A 604 18.45 -8.38 -19.88
C LEU A 604 17.57 -7.20 -20.32
N ILE A 605 17.15 -6.37 -19.36
CA ILE A 605 16.31 -5.20 -19.62
C ILE A 605 17.12 -4.09 -20.33
N ASP A 606 18.34 -3.81 -19.89
CA ASP A 606 19.18 -2.78 -20.49
C ASP A 606 19.61 -3.17 -21.90
N ASP A 607 19.92 -4.45 -22.12
CA ASP A 607 20.23 -4.98 -23.44
C ASP A 607 19.03 -4.90 -24.40
N ALA A 608 17.84 -5.25 -23.92
CA ALA A 608 16.61 -5.12 -24.70
C ALA A 608 16.33 -3.65 -25.04
N LYS A 609 16.37 -2.74 -24.06
CA LYS A 609 16.19 -1.29 -24.30
C LYS A 609 17.20 -0.75 -25.31
N LYS A 610 18.48 -1.10 -25.15
CA LYS A 610 19.54 -0.71 -26.08
C LYS A 610 19.26 -1.23 -27.48
N THR A 611 18.82 -2.48 -27.62
CA THR A 611 18.45 -3.08 -28.91
C THR A 611 17.29 -2.34 -29.57
N LEU A 612 16.22 -2.02 -28.83
CA LEU A 612 15.08 -1.27 -29.35
C LEU A 612 15.47 0.13 -29.87
N ILE A 613 16.40 0.79 -29.19
CA ILE A 613 16.93 2.10 -29.59
C ILE A 613 17.84 1.96 -30.82
N GLN A 614 18.84 1.08 -30.76
CA GLN A 614 19.84 0.91 -31.81
C GLN A 614 19.23 0.44 -33.13
N LYS A 615 18.21 -0.41 -33.08
CA LYS A 615 17.49 -0.88 -34.28
C LYS A 615 16.42 0.11 -34.77
N GLY A 616 16.20 1.22 -34.08
CA GLY A 616 15.26 2.26 -34.46
C GLY A 616 13.78 1.94 -34.20
N TYR A 617 13.48 0.87 -33.46
CA TYR A 617 12.10 0.44 -33.22
C TYR A 617 11.30 1.46 -32.39
N GLN A 618 11.98 2.14 -31.45
CA GLN A 618 11.36 3.24 -30.71
C GLN A 618 10.97 4.42 -31.63
N LYS A 619 11.78 4.69 -32.66
CA LYS A 619 11.47 5.73 -33.65
C LYS A 619 10.23 5.35 -34.47
N ASP A 620 10.13 4.10 -34.88
CA ASP A 620 8.98 3.58 -35.61
C ASP A 620 7.70 3.60 -34.76
N ALA A 621 7.80 3.29 -33.47
CA ALA A 621 6.68 3.37 -32.54
C ALA A 621 6.20 4.83 -32.35
N ASN A 622 7.12 5.77 -32.19
CA ASN A 622 6.79 7.20 -32.10
C ASN A 622 6.10 7.70 -33.38
N LEU A 623 6.55 7.21 -34.54
CA LEU A 623 5.93 7.53 -35.83
C LEU A 623 4.50 6.99 -35.93
N ILE A 624 4.26 5.74 -35.53
CA ILE A 624 2.91 5.15 -35.47
C ILE A 624 2.01 5.95 -34.54
N SER A 625 2.49 6.30 -33.34
CA SER A 625 1.73 7.13 -32.39
C SER A 625 1.35 8.50 -32.97
N ALA A 626 2.27 9.14 -33.70
CA ALA A 626 1.98 10.40 -34.38
C ALA A 626 0.90 10.22 -35.46
N LYS A 627 0.97 9.11 -36.22
CA LYS A 627 0.01 8.82 -37.30
C LYS A 627 -1.38 8.42 -36.80
N LEU A 628 -1.48 7.73 -35.67
CA LEU A 628 -2.75 7.50 -34.98
C LEU A 628 -3.47 8.83 -34.69
N LYS A 629 -2.73 9.83 -34.20
CA LYS A 629 -3.29 11.16 -33.91
C LYS A 629 -3.65 11.93 -35.18
N GLU A 630 -2.79 11.89 -36.18
CA GLU A 630 -2.99 12.61 -37.45
C GLU A 630 -4.23 12.11 -38.20
N LEU A 631 -4.45 10.78 -38.22
CA LEU A 631 -5.61 10.16 -38.85
C LEU A 631 -6.86 10.13 -37.95
N GLN A 632 -6.78 10.66 -36.73
CA GLN A 632 -7.85 10.65 -35.72
C GLN A 632 -8.36 9.23 -35.39
N CYS A 633 -7.46 8.25 -35.40
CA CYS A 633 -7.79 6.89 -35.02
C CYS A 633 -8.05 6.80 -33.50
N PRO A 634 -8.91 5.89 -33.04
CA PRO A 634 -9.03 5.52 -31.64
C PRO A 634 -7.66 5.24 -31.02
N VAL A 635 -7.31 5.95 -29.95
CA VAL A 635 -6.09 5.65 -29.20
C VAL A 635 -6.44 4.60 -28.15
N PRO A 636 -5.86 3.39 -28.20
CA PRO A 636 -6.13 2.39 -27.19
C PRO A 636 -5.73 2.91 -25.81
N ALA A 637 -6.52 2.61 -24.78
CA ALA A 637 -6.15 2.91 -23.40
C ALA A 637 -5.01 1.96 -22.98
N VAL A 638 -3.77 2.34 -23.28
CA VAL A 638 -2.59 1.56 -22.91
C VAL A 638 -1.83 2.17 -21.75
N SER A 639 -1.30 1.31 -20.88
CA SER A 639 -0.47 1.63 -19.72
C SER A 639 0.97 1.98 -20.14
N VAL A 640 1.17 2.77 -21.19
CA VAL A 640 2.52 3.05 -21.68
C VAL A 640 3.23 4.06 -20.76
N MET A 641 4.48 3.76 -20.40
CA MET A 641 5.44 4.69 -19.79
C MET A 641 5.47 6.03 -20.55
N ASN A 642 4.98 7.12 -19.94
CA ASN A 642 5.35 8.48 -20.33
C ASN A 642 6.61 8.88 -19.56
#